data_AF-A0A7S2N743-F1
#
_entry.id   AF-A0A7S2N743-F1
#
_cell.length_a   1.000
_cell.length_b   1.000
_cell.length_c   1.000
_cell.angle_alpha   90.00
_cell.angle_beta   90.00
_cell.angle_gamma   90.00
#
_symmetry.space_group_name_H-M   'P 1'
#
loop_
_entity.id
_entity.type
_entity.pdbx_description
1 polymer ?
#
loop_
_entity_poly.entity_id
_entity_poly.type
_entity_poly.pdbx_seq_one_letter_code
_entity_poly.pdbx_strand_id
1 'polypeptide(L)'
;PAAPRPGMAPRAARTRAAKMLALLAALFVGSSAALTARRVDAETRLQLLPADTVWKNASAQCSPDEVCVVPSEDRWLISSSMTVDGLRVHGILKWDDMQPGITLTVAWLHVEQGGVLLVGSSREPIGLYPGVTANIHIKKHALNRHPILGDRFLAGNESTIKIYGLPKRRTWTLLSRSAAAGSTELFLKHDPASMGWSVGDRVGVATTSVGESTTHRIVDIRPATDEQLALASAVAGQQEAHLPASNAIDGNVGSLWSSFAGGVDAHWLQVNLQDVSNVTRVRFFFQEPRHAPAYDVEVLTSESGPWEVAANVTDGVGGWREIELHRDHVRAVRLSAAYSSLWNRGFQGRRGAEPAWSGLWMNEVQVYGRRVGETMPTVIVLDTPVGADHMGGVKELEGRQFEMAAEVVNMERSVTVTGDHDDFYESKEGFSTHMMGAGVIDIRHTRVEYCGRRDKMGKYCLHMHMMGSCPSCTFQGNAVVDGQQVGITIHGTHDSLVDQNIVWDARGAGIYTEDGNEMNNVISNNVIICSRWQVCAVPWLGHNSIQNAGIYLIGMTNDILYNRLAGHQHGLFTPGSAYPRGQGYAWGKVCPQHTPFGKFKGNVNHDNVRYGLYLDNQYPRNLVRDENGFVKSGCERFDADGRDNGVSPANVIEDEFDWHNMFV
;
A
#
# COMPACT_ATOMS: atom_id res chain seq x y z
N PRO A 1 -56.01 26.36 -4.57
CA PRO A 1 -56.04 26.17 -3.11
C PRO A 1 -55.37 24.84 -2.70
N ALA A 2 -54.07 24.89 -2.44
CA ALA A 2 -53.34 23.98 -1.55
C ALA A 2 -51.97 24.64 -1.27
N ALA A 3 -51.68 24.84 0.02
CA ALA A 3 -50.62 25.69 0.54
C ALA A 3 -49.18 25.15 0.31
N PRO A 4 -48.16 26.03 0.24
CA PRO A 4 -46.77 25.62 0.23
C PRO A 4 -46.29 25.24 1.65
N ARG A 5 -45.54 24.14 1.76
CA ARG A 5 -44.85 23.73 3.01
C ARG A 5 -43.61 24.61 3.26
N PRO A 6 -43.26 24.90 4.53
CA PRO A 6 -42.28 25.92 4.89
C PRO A 6 -40.83 25.42 4.77
N GLY A 7 -39.94 26.36 4.47
CA GLY A 7 -38.51 26.14 4.26
C GLY A 7 -37.75 25.71 5.50
N MET A 8 -36.77 24.84 5.28
CA MET A 8 -35.68 24.57 6.22
C MET A 8 -34.62 25.67 6.05
N ALA A 9 -34.47 26.52 7.07
CA ALA A 9 -33.36 27.45 7.20
C ALA A 9 -32.08 26.71 7.65
N PRO A 10 -30.89 27.02 7.11
CA PRO A 10 -29.64 26.49 7.63
C PRO A 10 -29.12 27.41 8.74
N ARG A 11 -29.46 27.15 10.00
CA ARG A 11 -28.92 27.93 11.14
C ARG A 11 -28.62 27.04 12.34
N ALA A 12 -27.34 26.64 12.46
CA ALA A 12 -26.61 26.44 13.72
C ALA A 12 -25.13 26.05 13.48
N ALA A 13 -24.82 25.32 12.39
CA ALA A 13 -23.45 24.87 12.09
C ALA A 13 -22.56 25.96 11.46
N ARG A 14 -23.14 26.90 10.70
CA ARG A 14 -22.39 27.96 10.00
C ARG A 14 -21.75 28.99 10.95
N THR A 15 -22.29 29.19 12.15
CA THR A 15 -21.79 30.21 13.09
C THR A 15 -20.62 29.75 13.95
N ARG A 16 -20.41 28.43 14.16
CA ARG A 16 -19.19 27.90 14.80
C ARG A 16 -18.03 27.78 13.80
N ALA A 17 -18.29 27.30 12.58
CA ALA A 17 -17.30 27.25 11.50
C ALA A 17 -16.79 28.65 11.12
N ALA A 18 -17.68 29.65 11.01
CA ALA A 18 -17.28 31.03 10.72
C ALA A 18 -16.48 31.70 11.87
N LYS A 19 -16.75 31.35 13.14
CA LYS A 19 -15.96 31.84 14.28
C LYS A 19 -14.58 31.18 14.38
N MET A 20 -14.46 29.90 13.98
CA MET A 20 -13.18 29.20 13.91
C MET A 20 -12.33 29.68 12.73
N LEU A 21 -12.94 29.95 11.56
CA LEU A 21 -12.29 30.57 10.40
C LEU A 21 -11.81 32.00 10.69
N ALA A 22 -12.59 32.80 11.43
CA ALA A 22 -12.22 34.17 11.78
C ALA A 22 -11.11 34.25 12.84
N LEU A 23 -11.02 33.29 13.77
CA LEU A 23 -9.91 33.23 14.73
C LEU A 23 -8.63 32.65 14.11
N LEU A 24 -8.74 31.70 13.18
CA LEU A 24 -7.58 31.21 12.41
C LEU A 24 -7.06 32.30 11.46
N ALA A 25 -7.93 33.05 10.79
CA ALA A 25 -7.53 34.20 9.96
C ALA A 25 -6.83 35.33 10.74
N ALA A 26 -7.10 35.47 12.05
CA ALA A 26 -6.46 36.49 12.90
C ALA A 26 -4.98 36.19 13.21
N LEU A 27 -4.49 34.97 12.95
CA LEU A 27 -3.06 34.63 13.01
C LEU A 27 -2.29 35.01 11.72
N PHE A 28 -2.97 35.47 10.66
CA PHE A 28 -2.39 35.62 9.32
C PHE A 28 -2.27 37.06 8.80
N VAL A 29 -2.19 38.08 9.67
CA VAL A 29 -1.93 39.46 9.22
C VAL A 29 -0.43 39.78 9.35
N GLY A 30 0.36 39.22 8.44
CA GLY A 30 1.73 39.65 8.15
C GLY A 30 1.85 39.96 6.66
N SER A 31 2.19 41.20 6.32
CA SER A 31 2.32 41.69 4.94
C SER A 31 3.30 40.86 4.10
N SER A 32 2.91 40.51 2.86
CA SER A 32 3.65 39.66 1.92
C SER A 32 5.08 40.11 1.59
N ALA A 33 5.43 41.38 1.82
CA ALA A 33 6.77 41.91 1.55
C ALA A 33 7.81 41.55 2.64
N ALA A 34 7.40 41.08 3.82
CA ALA A 34 8.31 40.70 4.91
C ALA A 34 8.64 39.20 4.94
N LEU A 35 7.91 38.36 4.19
CA LEU A 35 8.08 36.90 4.20
C LEU A 35 9.24 36.40 3.29
N THR A 36 9.70 37.20 2.34
CA THR A 36 10.78 36.81 1.40
C THR A 36 12.19 37.01 1.98
N ALA A 37 12.36 37.75 3.07
CA ALA A 37 13.69 38.13 3.60
C ALA A 37 14.13 37.40 4.90
N ARG A 38 13.46 36.32 5.31
CA ARG A 38 13.83 35.54 6.52
C ARG A 38 14.03 34.02 6.31
N ARG A 39 14.14 33.55 5.06
CA ARG A 39 14.53 32.15 4.77
C ARG A 39 16.06 32.00 4.74
N VAL A 40 16.73 32.25 5.88
CA VAL A 40 17.92 31.43 6.17
C VAL A 40 17.33 30.12 6.69
N ASP A 41 17.48 29.05 5.91
CA ASP A 41 16.96 27.73 6.25
C ASP A 41 17.37 27.34 7.68
N ALA A 42 16.41 26.83 8.46
CA ALA A 42 16.68 26.30 9.79
C ALA A 42 17.77 25.21 9.74
N GLU A 43 17.92 24.45 8.64
CA GLU A 43 19.07 23.56 8.46
C GLU A 43 20.40 24.29 8.43
N THR A 44 20.49 25.45 7.77
CA THR A 44 21.71 26.25 7.79
C THR A 44 22.01 26.74 9.21
N ARG A 45 20.98 27.14 9.97
CA ARG A 45 21.12 27.52 11.38
C ARG A 45 21.56 26.37 12.30
N LEU A 46 21.21 25.13 11.94
CA LEU A 46 21.55 23.90 12.65
C LEU A 46 22.92 23.32 12.29
N GLN A 47 23.30 23.36 11.01
CA GLN A 47 24.61 22.94 10.53
C GLN A 47 25.73 23.91 10.95
N LEU A 48 25.37 25.15 11.29
CA LEU A 48 26.29 26.18 11.79
C LEU A 48 26.44 26.14 13.33
N LEU A 49 25.85 25.17 14.03
CA LEU A 49 26.02 25.09 15.49
C LEU A 49 27.46 24.71 15.85
N PRO A 50 28.11 25.45 16.76
CA PRO A 50 29.43 25.10 17.25
C PRO A 50 29.47 23.69 17.88
N ALA A 51 30.59 22.98 17.72
CA ALA A 51 30.74 21.63 18.29
C ALA A 51 30.63 21.58 19.83
N ASP A 52 30.87 22.71 20.50
CA ASP A 52 30.75 22.93 21.95
C ASP A 52 29.34 23.37 22.39
N THR A 53 28.33 23.23 21.53
CA THR A 53 26.94 23.55 21.86
C THR A 53 26.48 22.76 23.10
N VAL A 54 26.05 23.48 24.13
CA VAL A 54 25.52 22.88 25.37
C VAL A 54 24.08 22.41 25.16
N TRP A 55 23.84 21.12 25.39
CA TRP A 55 22.52 20.51 25.37
C TRP A 55 22.03 20.24 26.80
N LYS A 56 20.82 20.69 27.12
CA LYS A 56 20.15 20.38 28.39
C LYS A 56 19.43 19.03 28.25
N ASN A 57 19.55 18.16 29.24
CA ASN A 57 18.78 16.91 29.25
C ASN A 57 17.28 17.24 29.45
N ALA A 58 16.45 16.91 28.45
CA ALA A 58 15.03 17.24 28.42
C ALA A 58 14.26 16.66 29.61
N SER A 59 14.57 15.43 30.02
CA SER A 59 13.86 14.77 31.15
C SER A 59 14.14 15.45 32.49
N ALA A 60 15.29 16.14 32.62
CA ALA A 60 15.64 16.90 33.81
C ALA A 60 15.01 18.31 33.84
N GLN A 61 14.44 18.78 32.73
CA GLN A 61 13.79 20.10 32.65
C GLN A 61 12.26 20.02 32.82
N CYS A 62 11.70 18.82 32.97
CA CYS A 62 10.29 18.54 32.80
C CYS A 62 9.65 17.78 33.95
N SER A 63 8.39 18.10 34.24
CA SER A 63 7.54 17.35 35.17
C SER A 63 6.39 16.65 34.42
N PRO A 64 5.98 15.43 34.82
CA PRO A 64 5.03 14.64 34.03
C PRO A 64 3.64 15.25 33.84
N ASP A 65 3.16 16.03 34.80
CA ASP A 65 1.80 16.59 34.83
C ASP A 65 1.70 18.02 34.29
N GLU A 66 2.82 18.58 33.82
CA GLU A 66 2.92 19.97 33.37
C GLU A 66 3.11 20.09 31.86
N VAL A 67 2.86 21.32 31.36
CA VAL A 67 3.23 21.72 30.02
C VAL A 67 4.68 22.17 30.03
N CYS A 68 5.55 21.37 29.43
CA CYS A 68 6.94 21.72 29.24
C CYS A 68 7.13 22.69 28.08
N VAL A 69 8.03 23.64 28.25
CA VAL A 69 8.40 24.60 27.20
C VAL A 69 9.92 24.52 27.00
N VAL A 70 10.36 24.29 25.77
CA VAL A 70 11.76 24.48 25.35
C VAL A 70 11.92 25.95 24.96
N PRO A 71 12.59 26.80 25.76
CA PRO A 71 12.75 28.23 25.46
C PRO A 71 13.50 28.48 24.13
N SER A 72 13.28 29.63 23.51
CA SER A 72 13.84 30.01 22.20
C SER A 72 15.38 29.94 22.11
N GLU A 73 16.05 30.23 23.21
CA GLU A 73 17.51 30.25 23.38
C GLU A 73 18.10 28.89 23.75
N ASP A 74 17.23 27.94 24.10
CA ASP A 74 17.59 26.67 24.69
C ASP A 74 17.65 25.55 23.65
N ARG A 75 18.45 24.54 23.99
CA ARG A 75 18.69 23.34 23.19
C ARG A 75 18.58 22.14 24.11
N TRP A 76 17.57 21.33 23.88
CA TRP A 76 17.26 20.18 24.72
C TRP A 76 17.50 18.89 23.95
N LEU A 77 18.11 17.92 24.63
CA LEU A 77 18.37 16.58 24.13
C LEU A 77 17.48 15.59 24.88
N ILE A 78 16.70 14.79 24.13
CA ILE A 78 15.99 13.63 24.68
C ILE A 78 16.95 12.46 24.64
N SER A 79 17.61 12.17 25.77
CA SER A 79 18.56 11.06 25.93
C SER A 79 18.02 9.90 26.78
N SER A 80 16.77 10.01 27.24
CA SER A 80 16.07 8.97 28.01
C SER A 80 14.57 9.11 27.78
N SER A 81 13.82 8.02 27.95
CA SER A 81 12.35 8.08 27.91
C SER A 81 11.81 9.09 28.92
N MET A 82 10.77 9.81 28.53
CA MET A 82 10.12 10.81 29.38
C MET A 82 8.62 10.89 29.09
N THR A 83 7.86 11.21 30.12
CA THR A 83 6.43 11.45 30.02
C THR A 83 6.17 12.89 30.45
N VAL A 84 5.40 13.62 29.66
CA VAL A 84 4.95 14.99 29.96
C VAL A 84 3.50 15.15 29.53
N ASP A 85 2.82 16.20 30.01
CA ASP A 85 1.43 16.42 29.63
C ASP A 85 1.30 17.09 28.27
N GLY A 86 1.96 18.25 28.12
CA GLY A 86 2.13 18.92 26.85
C GLY A 86 3.59 19.31 26.65
N LEU A 87 4.05 19.38 25.40
CA LEU A 87 5.40 19.84 25.07
C LEU A 87 5.35 20.91 23.99
N ARG A 88 5.86 22.08 24.32
CA ARG A 88 5.96 23.25 23.45
C ARG A 88 7.42 23.51 23.14
N VAL A 89 7.75 23.69 21.86
CA VAL A 89 9.13 23.86 21.40
C VAL A 89 9.28 25.21 20.72
N HIS A 90 9.95 26.15 21.38
CA HIS A 90 10.37 27.45 20.83
C HIS A 90 11.84 27.46 20.43
N GLY A 91 12.68 26.70 21.16
CA GLY A 91 14.09 26.47 20.85
C GLY A 91 14.32 25.23 19.99
N ILE A 92 15.34 24.44 20.33
CA ILE A 92 15.66 23.20 19.61
C ILE A 92 15.46 21.99 20.53
N LEU A 93 14.70 21.02 20.06
CA LEU A 93 14.53 19.71 20.69
C LEU A 93 15.11 18.63 19.77
N LYS A 94 16.20 17.98 20.19
CA LYS A 94 16.87 16.91 19.44
C LYS A 94 16.71 15.57 20.17
N TRP A 95 16.53 14.50 19.40
CA TRP A 95 16.63 13.12 19.89
C TRP A 95 18.08 12.65 19.96
N ASP A 96 18.46 11.92 21.01
CA ASP A 96 19.73 11.20 21.03
C ASP A 96 19.67 9.99 20.08
N ASP A 97 20.50 10.02 19.05
CA ASP A 97 20.55 9.06 17.94
C ASP A 97 21.44 7.84 18.23
N MET A 98 21.99 7.74 19.44
CA MET A 98 22.80 6.61 19.90
C MET A 98 22.12 5.79 21.01
N GLN A 99 21.07 6.31 21.63
CA GLN A 99 20.42 5.66 22.78
C GLN A 99 19.30 4.70 22.32
N PRO A 100 19.27 3.46 22.84
CA PRO A 100 18.26 2.49 22.47
C PRO A 100 16.90 2.79 23.11
N GLY A 101 15.82 2.61 22.34
CA GLY A 101 14.45 2.49 22.86
C GLY A 101 13.88 3.71 23.59
N ILE A 102 14.26 4.94 23.21
CA ILE A 102 13.69 6.15 23.82
C ILE A 102 12.22 6.30 23.43
N THR A 103 11.37 6.55 24.42
CA THR A 103 9.95 6.90 24.23
C THR A 103 9.63 8.26 24.85
N LEU A 104 9.09 9.18 24.05
CA LEU A 104 8.43 10.40 24.51
C LEU A 104 6.93 10.16 24.57
N THR A 105 6.35 10.17 25.77
CA THR A 105 4.89 10.08 25.98
C THR A 105 4.33 11.48 26.26
N VAL A 106 3.43 11.97 25.41
CA VAL A 106 2.91 13.34 25.50
C VAL A 106 1.46 13.43 25.00
N ALA A 107 0.60 14.30 25.55
CA ALA A 107 -0.77 14.44 25.02
C ALA A 107 -0.83 15.33 23.77
N TRP A 108 0.09 16.29 23.67
CA TRP A 108 0.29 17.10 22.48
C TRP A 108 1.70 17.69 22.41
N LEU A 109 2.26 17.72 21.20
CA LEU A 109 3.55 18.32 20.88
C LEU A 109 3.32 19.49 19.90
N HIS A 110 3.74 20.70 20.27
CA HIS A 110 3.61 21.89 19.42
C HIS A 110 4.95 22.59 19.20
N VAL A 111 5.41 22.64 17.94
CA VAL A 111 6.63 23.34 17.54
C VAL A 111 6.25 24.67 16.90
N GLU A 112 6.60 25.79 17.53
CA GLU A 112 6.13 27.11 17.10
C GLU A 112 7.21 28.19 17.27
N GLN A 113 6.95 29.40 16.78
CA GLN A 113 7.82 30.58 16.98
C GLN A 113 9.28 30.36 16.52
N GLY A 114 9.48 29.65 15.40
CA GLY A 114 10.81 29.32 14.88
C GLY A 114 11.48 28.13 15.56
N GLY A 115 10.77 27.41 16.43
CA GLY A 115 11.28 26.20 17.09
C GLY A 115 11.59 25.06 16.11
N VAL A 116 12.42 24.12 16.58
CA VAL A 116 12.91 23.01 15.76
C VAL A 116 12.82 21.68 16.52
N LEU A 117 12.15 20.69 15.92
CA LEU A 117 12.16 19.29 16.36
C LEU A 117 13.01 18.46 15.41
N LEU A 118 13.98 17.73 15.94
CA LEU A 118 14.87 16.83 15.20
C LEU A 118 14.86 15.43 15.80
N VAL A 119 14.47 14.45 15.00
CA VAL A 119 14.54 13.02 15.32
C VAL A 119 15.41 12.35 14.27
N GLY A 120 16.69 12.18 14.56
CA GLY A 120 17.69 11.76 13.58
C GLY A 120 17.98 12.83 12.51
N SER A 121 18.78 12.45 11.51
CA SER A 121 19.09 13.26 10.33
C SER A 121 19.22 12.39 9.08
N SER A 122 19.38 13.01 7.90
CA SER A 122 19.64 12.27 6.66
C SER A 122 20.98 11.53 6.64
N ARG A 123 21.95 11.94 7.48
CA ARG A 123 23.27 11.28 7.61
C ARG A 123 23.34 10.34 8.80
N GLU A 124 22.63 10.66 9.86
CA GLU A 124 22.56 9.90 11.12
C GLU A 124 21.07 9.63 11.42
N PRO A 125 20.40 8.77 10.63
CA PRO A 125 19.01 8.43 10.89
C PRO A 125 18.90 7.57 12.14
N ILE A 126 17.75 7.64 12.83
CA ILE A 126 17.45 6.74 13.95
C ILE A 126 17.46 5.29 13.43
N GLY A 127 18.13 4.39 14.14
CA GLY A 127 18.29 2.98 13.74
C GLY A 127 19.54 2.70 12.90
N LEU A 128 20.41 3.69 12.67
CA LEU A 128 21.74 3.45 12.11
C LEU A 128 22.57 2.49 12.97
N TYR A 129 22.42 2.59 14.31
CA TYR A 129 23.03 1.67 15.26
C TYR A 129 22.04 0.57 15.70
N PRO A 130 22.50 -0.69 15.84
CA PRO A 130 21.63 -1.78 16.27
C PRO A 130 20.88 -1.48 17.59
N GLY A 131 19.57 -1.71 17.59
CA GLY A 131 18.71 -1.50 18.77
C GLY A 131 18.28 -0.06 19.03
N VAL A 132 18.77 0.92 18.25
CA VAL A 132 18.34 2.32 18.37
C VAL A 132 16.99 2.52 17.69
N THR A 133 16.00 2.96 18.48
CA THR A 133 14.65 3.28 18.01
C THR A 133 14.15 4.53 18.73
N ALA A 134 13.22 5.24 18.09
CA ALA A 134 12.58 6.42 18.65
C ALA A 134 11.06 6.29 18.58
N ASN A 135 10.39 6.45 19.72
CA ASN A 135 8.94 6.36 19.81
C ASN A 135 8.35 7.68 20.33
N ILE A 136 7.46 8.28 19.55
CA ILE A 136 6.62 9.41 20.00
C ILE A 136 5.24 8.83 20.24
N HIS A 137 4.85 8.71 21.51
CA HIS A 137 3.56 8.19 21.94
C HIS A 137 2.62 9.34 22.33
N ILE A 138 1.58 9.54 21.54
CA ILE A 138 0.58 10.59 21.77
C ILE A 138 -0.58 10.05 22.61
N LYS A 139 -0.58 10.36 23.91
CA LYS A 139 -1.60 9.87 24.85
C LYS A 139 -2.98 10.53 24.63
N LYS A 140 -4.02 9.78 24.98
CA LYS A 140 -5.44 10.07 24.76
C LYS A 140 -5.94 11.30 25.53
N HIS A 141 -5.42 11.51 26.73
CA HIS A 141 -5.89 12.51 27.68
C HIS A 141 -4.78 13.51 28.02
N ALA A 142 -5.09 14.80 27.86
CA ALA A 142 -4.29 15.89 28.39
C ALA A 142 -4.92 16.39 29.70
N LEU A 143 -4.10 16.64 30.72
CA LEU A 143 -4.52 17.40 31.91
C LEU A 143 -4.70 18.88 31.53
N ASN A 144 -3.80 19.39 30.70
CA ASN A 144 -3.70 20.75 30.21
C ASN A 144 -3.84 20.75 28.68
N ARG A 145 -5.06 20.96 28.19
CA ARG A 145 -5.31 21.02 26.73
C ARG A 145 -4.66 22.26 26.11
N HIS A 146 -4.14 22.10 24.90
CA HIS A 146 -3.69 23.23 24.10
C HIS A 146 -4.90 24.15 23.79
N PRO A 147 -4.79 25.48 23.99
CA PRO A 147 -5.94 26.40 23.97
C PRO A 147 -6.67 26.47 22.62
N ILE A 148 -5.95 26.21 21.52
CA ILE A 148 -6.48 26.29 20.15
C ILE A 148 -6.70 24.89 19.56
N LEU A 149 -5.62 24.11 19.49
CA LEU A 149 -5.59 22.80 18.82
C LEU A 149 -6.15 21.64 19.66
N GLY A 150 -6.36 21.83 20.96
CA GLY A 150 -6.91 20.82 21.87
C GLY A 150 -5.86 19.80 22.34
N ASP A 151 -6.14 18.52 22.12
CA ASP A 151 -5.31 17.39 22.51
C ASP A 151 -5.04 16.45 21.31
N ARG A 152 -4.15 15.48 21.52
CA ARG A 152 -3.79 14.40 20.60
C ARG A 152 -3.23 14.87 19.28
N PHE A 153 -2.15 15.63 19.34
CA PHE A 153 -1.49 16.07 18.12
C PHE A 153 0.02 16.21 18.23
N LEU A 154 0.68 16.10 17.08
CA LEU A 154 2.01 16.61 16.82
C LEU A 154 1.88 17.67 15.73
N ALA A 155 2.20 18.92 16.02
CA ALA A 155 1.97 19.99 15.07
C ALA A 155 3.05 21.06 15.10
N GLY A 156 3.13 21.83 14.03
CA GLY A 156 3.90 23.06 14.02
C GLY A 156 3.29 24.18 13.19
N ASN A 157 3.73 25.39 13.48
CA ASN A 157 3.48 26.59 12.69
C ASN A 157 4.71 27.51 12.76
N GLU A 158 5.10 28.09 11.62
CA GLU A 158 6.31 28.92 11.49
C GLU A 158 7.54 28.26 12.13
N SER A 159 7.70 26.95 11.92
CA SER A 159 8.67 26.11 12.62
C SER A 159 9.26 25.03 11.72
N THR A 160 10.18 24.22 12.27
CA THR A 160 10.80 23.10 11.55
C THR A 160 10.58 21.79 12.29
N ILE A 161 10.02 20.80 11.61
CA ILE A 161 9.86 19.43 12.11
C ILE A 161 10.58 18.50 11.14
N LYS A 162 11.62 17.81 11.63
CA LYS A 162 12.36 16.82 10.85
C LYS A 162 12.49 15.50 11.58
N ILE A 163 12.11 14.43 10.90
CA ILE A 163 12.13 13.07 11.43
C ILE A 163 12.73 12.16 10.36
N TYR A 164 13.83 11.49 10.68
CA TYR A 164 14.56 10.58 9.80
C TYR A 164 14.79 9.25 10.48
N GLY A 165 14.00 8.25 10.10
CA GLY A 165 14.28 6.85 10.39
C GLY A 165 15.24 6.22 9.39
N LEU A 166 15.69 4.99 9.68
CA LEU A 166 16.60 4.25 8.83
C LEU A 166 15.91 3.94 7.49
N PRO A 167 16.51 4.33 6.35
CA PRO A 167 15.91 4.08 5.04
C PRO A 167 15.74 2.60 4.73
N LYS A 168 14.53 2.21 4.33
CA LYS A 168 14.32 0.99 3.53
C LYS A 168 14.68 1.36 2.08
N ARG A 169 15.67 0.68 1.50
CA ARG A 169 16.09 0.93 0.09
C ARG A 169 14.94 0.71 -0.89
N ARG A 170 14.01 -0.18 -0.51
CA ARG A 170 12.75 -0.42 -1.20
C ARG A 170 11.67 -0.71 -0.16
N THR A 171 10.60 0.09 -0.16
CA THR A 171 9.49 -0.05 0.81
C THR A 171 8.49 -1.14 0.42
N TRP A 172 8.51 -1.59 -0.84
CA TRP A 172 7.60 -2.60 -1.37
C TRP A 172 8.21 -3.35 -2.56
N THR A 173 7.76 -4.56 -2.81
CA THR A 173 8.11 -5.38 -3.96
C THR A 173 6.87 -6.08 -4.49
N LEU A 174 7.02 -6.87 -5.56
CA LEU A 174 5.97 -7.74 -6.08
C LEU A 174 6.28 -9.20 -5.74
N LEU A 175 5.23 -10.01 -5.64
CA LEU A 175 5.36 -11.45 -5.73
C LEU A 175 5.92 -11.82 -7.11
N SER A 176 7.05 -12.52 -7.13
CA SER A 176 7.62 -13.07 -8.36
C SER A 176 6.88 -14.32 -8.84
N ARG A 177 6.13 -14.97 -7.94
CA ARG A 177 5.33 -16.17 -8.18
C ARG A 177 4.05 -16.10 -7.36
N SER A 178 2.98 -16.70 -7.87
CA SER A 178 1.72 -16.76 -7.11
C SER A 178 1.93 -17.49 -5.77
N ALA A 179 1.31 -16.97 -4.72
CA ALA A 179 1.23 -17.61 -3.41
C ALA A 179 -0.20 -18.12 -3.21
N ALA A 180 -0.37 -19.42 -3.02
CA ALA A 180 -1.69 -19.99 -2.77
C ALA A 180 -2.12 -19.75 -1.32
N ALA A 181 -3.43 -19.72 -1.05
CA ALA A 181 -3.97 -19.73 0.30
C ALA A 181 -3.33 -20.87 1.12
N GLY A 182 -2.89 -20.56 2.35
CA GLY A 182 -2.11 -21.49 3.18
C GLY A 182 -0.59 -21.36 3.07
N SER A 183 -0.06 -20.59 2.11
CA SER A 183 1.39 -20.42 1.94
C SER A 183 2.00 -19.51 3.01
N THR A 184 3.13 -19.93 3.59
CA THR A 184 3.96 -19.09 4.48
C THR A 184 5.25 -18.63 3.82
N GLU A 185 5.70 -19.28 2.74
CA GLU A 185 6.89 -18.87 1.98
C GLU A 185 6.47 -17.96 0.81
N LEU A 186 7.03 -16.75 0.74
CA LEU A 186 6.78 -15.81 -0.36
C LEU A 186 8.03 -15.58 -1.21
N PHE A 187 7.87 -15.78 -2.53
CA PHE A 187 8.90 -15.50 -3.53
C PHE A 187 8.81 -14.05 -3.99
N LEU A 188 9.79 -13.24 -3.63
CA LEU A 188 9.79 -11.80 -3.94
C LEU A 188 10.60 -11.50 -5.20
N LYS A 189 10.15 -10.51 -5.98
CA LYS A 189 10.88 -10.02 -7.16
C LYS A 189 12.28 -9.47 -6.85
N HIS A 190 12.48 -8.96 -5.64
CA HIS A 190 13.75 -8.40 -5.19
C HIS A 190 14.23 -9.12 -3.92
N ASP A 191 15.54 -9.21 -3.75
CA ASP A 191 16.15 -9.83 -2.58
C ASP A 191 15.82 -9.05 -1.29
N PRO A 192 15.27 -9.68 -0.24
CA PRO A 192 14.87 -9.02 1.01
C PRO A 192 15.99 -8.20 1.67
N ALA A 193 17.21 -8.75 1.74
CA ALA A 193 18.33 -8.07 2.39
C ALA A 193 18.76 -6.82 1.60
N SER A 194 18.76 -6.90 0.26
CA SER A 194 19.06 -5.76 -0.62
C SER A 194 18.05 -4.61 -0.48
N MET A 195 16.79 -4.92 -0.12
CA MET A 195 15.74 -3.94 0.16
C MET A 195 15.85 -3.30 1.55
N GLY A 196 16.67 -3.88 2.44
CA GLY A 196 16.78 -3.50 3.85
C GLY A 196 15.68 -4.12 4.73
N TRP A 197 15.11 -5.25 4.32
CA TRP A 197 14.10 -5.98 5.11
C TRP A 197 14.78 -6.99 6.04
N SER A 198 14.16 -7.20 7.20
CA SER A 198 14.71 -8.02 8.27
C SER A 198 13.65 -8.94 8.89
N VAL A 199 14.10 -10.04 9.50
CA VAL A 199 13.25 -10.83 10.40
C VAL A 199 12.69 -9.93 11.51
N GLY A 200 11.40 -10.08 11.79
CA GLY A 200 10.63 -9.24 12.71
C GLY A 200 9.84 -8.13 12.03
N ASP A 201 10.20 -7.74 10.79
CA ASP A 201 9.50 -6.68 10.06
C ASP A 201 8.03 -7.07 9.83
N ARG A 202 7.13 -6.10 10.07
CA ARG A 202 5.72 -6.19 9.67
C ARG A 202 5.60 -5.98 8.17
N VAL A 203 4.94 -6.91 7.48
CA VAL A 203 4.67 -6.84 6.04
C VAL A 203 3.19 -6.95 5.73
N GLY A 204 2.76 -6.38 4.61
CA GLY A 204 1.41 -6.54 4.07
C GLY A 204 1.47 -7.18 2.68
N VAL A 205 0.51 -8.03 2.35
CA VAL A 205 0.36 -8.67 1.03
C VAL A 205 -0.95 -8.18 0.42
N ALA A 206 -0.88 -7.51 -0.72
CA ALA A 206 -2.03 -6.96 -1.42
C ALA A 206 -2.92 -8.06 -2.00
N THR A 207 -4.22 -7.82 -1.99
CA THR A 207 -5.21 -8.68 -2.64
C THR A 207 -5.03 -8.70 -4.16
N THR A 208 -5.25 -9.86 -4.77
CA THR A 208 -5.37 -10.04 -6.24
C THR A 208 -6.64 -10.80 -6.62
N SER A 209 -7.57 -10.89 -5.68
CA SER A 209 -8.77 -11.73 -5.69
C SER A 209 -9.96 -11.03 -5.04
N VAL A 210 -9.99 -9.69 -5.14
CA VAL A 210 -10.98 -8.76 -4.56
C VAL A 210 -11.24 -8.99 -3.07
N GLY A 211 -10.52 -8.24 -2.22
CA GLY A 211 -10.92 -7.98 -0.84
C GLY A 211 -10.31 -8.86 0.24
N GLU A 212 -9.07 -9.33 0.07
CA GLU A 212 -8.28 -9.94 1.15
C GLU A 212 -6.80 -9.56 1.06
N SER A 213 -6.46 -8.33 1.45
CA SER A 213 -5.05 -8.00 1.75
C SER A 213 -4.77 -8.31 3.23
N THR A 214 -3.67 -8.99 3.51
CA THR A 214 -3.35 -9.49 4.85
C THR A 214 -2.04 -8.93 5.38
N THR A 215 -1.91 -8.87 6.70
CA THR A 215 -0.67 -8.43 7.37
C THR A 215 -0.03 -9.60 8.09
N HIS A 216 1.30 -9.63 8.08
CA HIS A 216 2.12 -10.72 8.61
C HIS A 216 3.41 -10.16 9.23
N ARG A 217 4.17 -11.02 9.89
CA ARG A 217 5.56 -10.76 10.27
C ARG A 217 6.51 -11.71 9.55
N ILE A 218 7.66 -11.19 9.15
CA ILE A 218 8.75 -12.03 8.66
C ILE A 218 9.35 -12.79 9.85
N VAL A 219 9.29 -14.11 9.85
CA VAL A 219 9.92 -14.96 10.89
C VAL A 219 11.24 -15.55 10.44
N ASP A 220 11.48 -15.61 9.13
CA ASP A 220 12.73 -16.10 8.57
C ASP A 220 12.99 -15.50 7.18
N ILE A 221 14.27 -15.39 6.81
CA ILE A 221 14.74 -15.00 5.48
C ILE A 221 15.83 -15.99 5.08
N ARG A 222 15.51 -16.85 4.11
CA ARG A 222 16.39 -17.97 3.73
C ARG A 222 16.20 -18.34 2.26
N PRO A 223 17.12 -19.13 1.67
CA PRO A 223 16.87 -19.77 0.39
C PRO A 223 15.59 -20.60 0.44
N ALA A 224 14.81 -20.55 -0.65
CA ALA A 224 13.61 -21.36 -0.81
C ALA A 224 13.91 -22.85 -0.66
N THR A 225 12.95 -23.59 -0.09
CA THR A 225 13.08 -25.05 0.10
C THR A 225 13.03 -25.78 -1.25
N ASP A 226 12.03 -25.43 -2.05
CA ASP A 226 11.84 -25.87 -3.42
C ASP A 226 11.17 -24.76 -4.23
N GLU A 227 11.08 -24.94 -5.54
CA GLU A 227 10.41 -24.02 -6.43
C GLU A 227 9.61 -24.81 -7.48
N GLN A 228 8.53 -24.23 -8.01
CA GLN A 228 7.85 -24.83 -9.15
C GLN A 228 8.80 -24.84 -10.35
N LEU A 229 9.04 -26.03 -10.89
CA LEU A 229 9.94 -26.28 -12.01
C LEU A 229 9.21 -26.05 -13.34
N ALA A 230 9.92 -25.49 -14.31
CA ALA A 230 9.40 -25.33 -15.66
C ALA A 230 9.25 -26.68 -16.37
N LEU A 231 8.13 -26.86 -17.05
CA LEU A 231 7.80 -28.08 -17.79
C LEU A 231 7.97 -27.80 -19.29
N ALA A 232 8.69 -28.67 -20.00
CA ALA A 232 8.92 -28.55 -21.44
C ALA A 232 7.73 -29.05 -22.28
N SER A 233 7.08 -30.12 -21.82
CA SER A 233 5.98 -30.76 -22.54
C SER A 233 5.22 -31.73 -21.65
N ALA A 234 4.01 -32.07 -22.06
CA ALA A 234 3.24 -33.16 -21.50
C ALA A 234 2.87 -34.16 -22.60
N VAL A 235 2.92 -35.44 -22.26
CA VAL A 235 2.56 -36.56 -23.14
C VAL A 235 1.70 -37.52 -22.33
N ALA A 236 0.70 -38.11 -22.95
CA ALA A 236 -0.16 -39.10 -22.30
C ALA A 236 -0.19 -40.39 -23.12
N GLY A 237 -0.79 -41.43 -22.54
CA GLY A 237 -1.19 -42.63 -23.25
C GLY A 237 -2.30 -42.34 -24.26
N GLN A 238 -3.41 -43.08 -24.17
CA GLN A 238 -4.58 -42.74 -24.99
C GLN A 238 -5.34 -41.60 -24.33
N GLN A 239 -5.64 -40.55 -25.10
CA GLN A 239 -6.31 -39.34 -24.63
C GLN A 239 -7.47 -38.95 -25.56
N GLU A 240 -8.42 -38.18 -25.04
CA GLU A 240 -9.49 -37.57 -25.84
C GLU A 240 -8.91 -36.47 -26.75
N ALA A 241 -9.26 -36.49 -28.04
CA ALA A 241 -8.62 -35.63 -29.03
C ALA A 241 -8.78 -34.11 -28.77
N HIS A 242 -9.84 -33.72 -28.06
CA HIS A 242 -10.16 -32.33 -27.74
C HIS A 242 -9.70 -31.90 -26.33
N LEU A 243 -9.09 -32.80 -25.56
CA LEU A 243 -8.61 -32.59 -24.19
C LEU A 243 -7.16 -33.11 -24.05
N PRO A 244 -6.20 -32.50 -24.78
CA PRO A 244 -4.83 -33.00 -24.90
C PRO A 244 -4.02 -32.84 -23.61
N ALA A 245 -2.94 -33.64 -23.47
CA ALA A 245 -2.03 -33.59 -22.32
C ALA A 245 -1.45 -32.21 -22.02
N SER A 246 -1.28 -31.37 -23.05
CA SER A 246 -0.80 -29.98 -22.90
C SER A 246 -1.70 -29.13 -22.00
N ASN A 247 -3.00 -29.42 -21.92
CA ASN A 247 -3.91 -28.71 -21.03
C ASN A 247 -3.50 -28.91 -19.57
N ALA A 248 -2.96 -30.07 -19.20
CA ALA A 248 -2.59 -30.34 -17.81
C ALA A 248 -1.33 -29.60 -17.33
N ILE A 249 -0.69 -28.77 -18.15
CA ILE A 249 0.52 -28.01 -17.79
C ILE A 249 0.47 -26.56 -18.31
N ASP A 250 -0.70 -26.07 -18.68
CA ASP A 250 -0.86 -24.73 -19.27
C ASP A 250 -1.02 -23.63 -18.21
N GLY A 251 -1.03 -23.98 -16.93
CA GLY A 251 -1.19 -23.06 -15.82
C GLY A 251 -2.63 -22.56 -15.66
N ASN A 252 -3.58 -23.10 -16.42
CA ASN A 252 -5.00 -22.77 -16.37
C ASN A 252 -5.78 -23.95 -15.79
N VAL A 253 -6.11 -23.87 -14.50
CA VAL A 253 -6.89 -24.89 -13.79
C VAL A 253 -8.32 -25.10 -14.33
N GLY A 254 -8.79 -24.26 -15.27
CA GLY A 254 -10.04 -24.46 -15.99
C GLY A 254 -9.91 -25.27 -17.29
N SER A 255 -8.68 -25.49 -17.78
CA SER A 255 -8.40 -26.41 -18.88
C SER A 255 -8.45 -27.85 -18.34
N LEU A 256 -8.64 -28.82 -19.24
CA LEU A 256 -8.80 -30.22 -18.87
C LEU A 256 -8.07 -31.15 -19.84
N TRP A 257 -7.27 -32.05 -19.31
CA TRP A 257 -6.83 -33.27 -19.98
C TRP A 257 -7.75 -34.44 -19.61
N SER A 258 -8.06 -35.29 -20.58
CA SER A 258 -8.81 -36.53 -20.36
C SER A 258 -8.13 -37.72 -20.99
N SER A 259 -7.87 -38.77 -20.21
CA SER A 259 -7.51 -40.07 -20.79
C SER A 259 -8.71 -40.66 -21.54
N PHE A 260 -8.46 -41.42 -22.60
CA PHE A 260 -9.49 -42.10 -23.37
C PHE A 260 -10.14 -43.23 -22.56
N ALA A 261 -11.47 -43.25 -22.54
CA ALA A 261 -12.22 -44.13 -21.64
C ALA A 261 -12.26 -45.62 -22.03
N GLY A 262 -11.79 -45.97 -23.24
CA GLY A 262 -11.85 -47.34 -23.77
C GLY A 262 -10.51 -48.09 -23.82
N GLY A 263 -9.42 -47.51 -23.32
CA GLY A 263 -8.08 -48.10 -23.39
C GLY A 263 -7.71 -48.86 -22.12
N VAL A 264 -7.49 -50.17 -22.19
CA VAL A 264 -7.19 -51.00 -21.01
C VAL A 264 -5.79 -50.79 -20.41
N ASP A 265 -4.85 -50.18 -21.13
CA ASP A 265 -3.42 -50.11 -20.73
C ASP A 265 -2.77 -48.71 -20.86
N ALA A 266 -3.56 -47.63 -20.95
CA ALA A 266 -3.02 -46.31 -21.35
C ALA A 266 -3.48 -45.11 -20.49
N HIS A 267 -3.80 -45.33 -19.21
CA HIS A 267 -4.16 -44.25 -18.28
C HIS A 267 -2.93 -43.70 -17.57
N TRP A 268 -2.06 -43.04 -18.32
CA TRP A 268 -0.89 -42.35 -17.78
C TRP A 268 -0.72 -40.97 -18.41
N LEU A 269 -0.19 -40.05 -17.60
CA LEU A 269 0.19 -38.69 -17.97
C LEU A 269 1.63 -38.45 -17.53
N GLN A 270 2.48 -38.09 -18.48
CA GLN A 270 3.88 -37.76 -18.30
C GLN A 270 4.08 -36.26 -18.50
N VAL A 271 4.84 -35.65 -17.60
CA VAL A 271 5.33 -34.28 -17.74
C VAL A 271 6.85 -34.29 -17.81
N ASN A 272 7.40 -33.66 -18.85
CA ASN A 272 8.82 -33.54 -19.06
C ASN A 272 9.31 -32.22 -18.47
N LEU A 273 10.33 -32.28 -17.62
CA LEU A 273 10.98 -31.09 -17.09
C LEU A 273 11.79 -30.40 -18.19
N GLN A 274 11.86 -29.07 -18.13
CA GLN A 274 12.72 -28.29 -19.02
C GLN A 274 14.21 -28.56 -18.75
N ASP A 275 14.57 -28.70 -17.48
CA ASP A 275 15.93 -28.91 -17.01
C ASP A 275 16.00 -30.11 -16.06
N VAL A 276 17.14 -30.80 -16.04
CA VAL A 276 17.41 -31.86 -15.05
C VAL A 276 17.38 -31.26 -13.65
N SER A 277 16.52 -31.80 -12.78
CA SER A 277 16.22 -31.18 -11.48
C SER A 277 16.12 -32.22 -10.37
N ASN A 278 16.44 -31.83 -9.15
CA ASN A 278 16.11 -32.60 -7.96
C ASN A 278 14.66 -32.28 -7.57
N VAL A 279 13.76 -33.25 -7.71
CA VAL A 279 12.32 -33.09 -7.47
C VAL A 279 12.01 -33.43 -6.02
N THR A 280 11.44 -32.47 -5.29
CA THR A 280 11.01 -32.66 -3.92
C THR A 280 9.60 -33.24 -3.87
N ARG A 281 8.68 -32.74 -4.70
CA ARG A 281 7.26 -33.12 -4.71
C ARG A 281 6.60 -32.84 -6.06
N VAL A 282 5.45 -33.47 -6.29
CA VAL A 282 4.56 -33.20 -7.43
C VAL A 282 3.15 -32.98 -6.94
N ARG A 283 2.42 -32.07 -7.59
CA ARG A 283 1.00 -31.83 -7.36
C ARG A 283 0.18 -32.16 -8.60
N PHE A 284 -0.96 -32.79 -8.37
CA PHE A 284 -1.95 -33.16 -9.39
C PHE A 284 -3.31 -32.57 -9.02
N PHE A 285 -3.97 -31.88 -9.94
CA PHE A 285 -5.35 -31.44 -9.76
C PHE A 285 -6.31 -32.34 -10.53
N PHE A 286 -6.91 -33.30 -9.83
CA PHE A 286 -7.91 -34.20 -10.40
C PHE A 286 -9.30 -33.55 -10.44
N GLN A 287 -9.96 -33.59 -11.60
CA GLN A 287 -11.33 -33.09 -11.74
C GLN A 287 -12.34 -34.13 -11.24
N GLU A 288 -13.24 -33.73 -10.35
CA GLU A 288 -14.37 -34.59 -9.98
C GLU A 288 -15.41 -34.66 -11.12
N PRO A 289 -16.05 -35.83 -11.36
CA PRO A 289 -15.98 -37.07 -10.57
C PRO A 289 -14.91 -38.09 -11.02
N ARG A 290 -13.98 -37.74 -11.92
CA ARG A 290 -13.05 -38.70 -12.57
C ARG A 290 -11.61 -38.57 -12.08
N HIS A 291 -11.34 -39.16 -10.92
CA HIS A 291 -10.02 -39.24 -10.31
C HIS A 291 -9.51 -40.70 -10.20
N ALA A 292 -8.19 -40.87 -10.03
CA ALA A 292 -7.59 -42.18 -9.74
C ALA A 292 -7.66 -42.45 -8.22
N PRO A 293 -8.33 -43.51 -7.74
CA PRO A 293 -8.27 -43.87 -6.32
C PRO A 293 -6.99 -44.63 -5.96
N ALA A 294 -6.29 -45.23 -6.94
CA ALA A 294 -4.92 -45.71 -6.75
C ALA A 294 -4.09 -45.53 -8.03
N TYR A 295 -2.86 -45.07 -7.88
CA TYR A 295 -1.93 -44.76 -8.96
C TYR A 295 -0.48 -44.77 -8.48
N ASP A 296 0.44 -44.99 -9.41
CA ASP A 296 1.88 -44.84 -9.20
C ASP A 296 2.34 -43.47 -9.71
N VAL A 297 3.27 -42.87 -8.97
CA VAL A 297 4.07 -41.74 -9.44
C VAL A 297 5.47 -42.26 -9.73
N GLU A 298 5.86 -42.15 -10.98
CA GLU A 298 7.11 -42.65 -11.51
C GLU A 298 8.01 -41.49 -11.95
N VAL A 299 9.32 -41.69 -11.89
CA VAL A 299 10.31 -40.72 -12.34
C VAL A 299 11.25 -41.33 -13.37
N LEU A 300 11.75 -40.50 -14.26
CA LEU A 300 12.81 -40.84 -15.21
C LEU A 300 14.06 -40.02 -14.87
N THR A 301 15.16 -40.70 -14.54
CA THR A 301 16.43 -40.07 -14.07
C THR A 301 17.56 -40.09 -15.10
N SER A 302 17.33 -40.71 -16.27
CA SER A 302 18.31 -40.80 -17.36
C SER A 302 17.65 -40.59 -18.72
N GLU A 303 18.45 -40.43 -19.79
CA GLU A 303 17.92 -40.11 -21.13
C GLU A 303 17.03 -41.22 -21.72
N SER A 304 17.25 -42.48 -21.34
CA SER A 304 16.50 -43.63 -21.88
C SER A 304 16.39 -44.81 -20.89
N GLY A 305 16.49 -44.55 -19.58
CA GLY A 305 16.41 -45.58 -18.55
C GLY A 305 14.98 -46.06 -18.26
N PRO A 306 14.83 -47.09 -17.42
CA PRO A 306 13.51 -47.52 -16.97
C PRO A 306 12.86 -46.42 -16.11
N TRP A 307 11.53 -46.40 -16.12
CA TRP A 307 10.77 -45.62 -15.14
C TRP A 307 10.90 -46.25 -13.76
N GLU A 308 11.17 -45.42 -12.76
CA GLU A 308 11.29 -45.84 -11.37
C GLU A 308 10.07 -45.37 -10.59
N VAL A 309 9.38 -46.27 -9.88
CA VAL A 309 8.27 -45.90 -8.99
C VAL A 309 8.82 -45.10 -7.82
N ALA A 310 8.48 -43.82 -7.77
CA ALA A 310 8.89 -42.90 -6.71
C ALA A 310 7.88 -42.88 -5.55
N ALA A 311 6.59 -43.05 -5.83
CA ALA A 311 5.54 -43.18 -4.83
C ALA A 311 4.38 -44.06 -5.34
N ASN A 312 3.70 -44.75 -4.41
CA ASN A 312 2.48 -45.51 -4.66
C ASN A 312 1.34 -44.92 -3.82
N VAL A 313 0.25 -44.53 -4.47
CA VAL A 313 -0.92 -43.92 -3.82
C VAL A 313 -2.09 -44.88 -3.89
N THR A 314 -2.75 -45.13 -2.77
CA THR A 314 -3.84 -46.13 -2.65
C THR A 314 -5.20 -45.56 -2.21
N ASP A 315 -5.22 -44.29 -1.82
CA ASP A 315 -6.35 -43.56 -1.24
C ASP A 315 -6.63 -42.25 -1.98
N GLY A 316 -6.44 -42.26 -3.30
CA GLY A 316 -6.68 -41.12 -4.16
C GLY A 316 -8.13 -40.63 -4.13
N VAL A 317 -8.28 -39.31 -4.20
CA VAL A 317 -9.55 -38.57 -4.15
C VAL A 317 -9.43 -37.35 -5.09
N GLY A 318 -10.51 -36.77 -5.60
CA GLY A 318 -10.44 -35.62 -6.50
C GLY A 318 -10.07 -34.30 -5.81
N GLY A 319 -9.66 -33.30 -6.59
CA GLY A 319 -9.03 -32.08 -6.09
C GLY A 319 -7.50 -32.14 -6.13
N TRP A 320 -6.87 -31.13 -5.52
CA TRP A 320 -5.41 -31.05 -5.43
C TRP A 320 -4.82 -32.16 -4.56
N ARG A 321 -3.87 -32.92 -5.10
CA ARG A 321 -3.06 -33.91 -4.39
C ARG A 321 -1.61 -33.54 -4.48
N GLU A 322 -0.90 -33.63 -3.37
CA GLU A 322 0.53 -33.40 -3.29
C GLU A 322 1.20 -34.69 -2.85
N ILE A 323 2.24 -35.09 -3.58
CA ILE A 323 3.00 -36.31 -3.35
C ILE A 323 4.47 -35.94 -3.22
N GLU A 324 5.07 -36.23 -2.07
CA GLU A 324 6.51 -36.10 -1.84
C GLU A 324 7.26 -37.19 -2.61
N LEU A 325 8.32 -36.79 -3.31
CA LEU A 325 9.14 -37.68 -4.15
C LEU A 325 10.58 -37.77 -3.66
N HIS A 326 11.22 -36.63 -3.34
CA HIS A 326 12.65 -36.55 -2.96
C HIS A 326 13.56 -37.39 -3.87
N ARG A 327 13.62 -37.04 -5.15
CA ARG A 327 14.43 -37.73 -6.18
C ARG A 327 15.37 -36.75 -6.86
N ASP A 328 16.62 -37.17 -7.04
CA ASP A 328 17.65 -36.36 -7.68
C ASP A 328 17.72 -36.64 -9.19
N HIS A 329 18.19 -35.65 -9.95
CA HIS A 329 18.45 -35.78 -11.40
C HIS A 329 17.24 -36.25 -12.23
N VAL A 330 16.03 -35.87 -11.84
CA VAL A 330 14.79 -36.19 -12.56
C VAL A 330 14.71 -35.36 -13.84
N ARG A 331 14.25 -36.02 -14.92
CA ARG A 331 13.97 -35.44 -16.24
C ARG A 331 12.49 -35.43 -16.57
N ALA A 332 11.73 -36.39 -16.06
CA ALA A 332 10.30 -36.47 -16.27
C ALA A 332 9.61 -37.14 -15.07
N VAL A 333 8.37 -36.75 -14.82
CA VAL A 333 7.47 -37.37 -13.83
C VAL A 333 6.28 -37.94 -14.59
N ARG A 334 5.85 -39.16 -14.24
CA ARG A 334 4.69 -39.82 -14.84
C ARG A 334 3.74 -40.29 -13.74
N LEU A 335 2.46 -39.98 -13.92
CA LEU A 335 1.39 -40.63 -13.18
C LEU A 335 0.86 -41.79 -14.02
N SER A 336 0.74 -42.97 -13.42
CA SER A 336 0.20 -44.17 -14.07
C SER A 336 -0.86 -44.81 -13.20
N ALA A 337 -2.07 -45.01 -13.74
CA ALA A 337 -3.13 -45.73 -13.04
C ALA A 337 -3.51 -47.01 -13.80
N ALA A 338 -3.62 -48.13 -13.07
CA ALA A 338 -4.13 -49.36 -13.65
C ALA A 338 -5.63 -49.24 -13.94
N TYR A 339 -6.10 -49.75 -15.07
CA TYR A 339 -7.53 -49.73 -15.41
C TYR A 339 -8.41 -50.32 -14.28
N SER A 340 -7.93 -51.38 -13.62
CA SER A 340 -8.60 -52.02 -12.49
C SER A 340 -8.73 -51.14 -11.24
N SER A 341 -7.84 -50.16 -11.06
CA SER A 341 -7.95 -49.21 -9.94
C SER A 341 -8.98 -48.13 -10.21
N LEU A 342 -9.30 -47.81 -11.47
CA LEU A 342 -10.26 -46.76 -11.84
C LEU A 342 -11.74 -47.17 -11.62
N TRP A 343 -11.99 -48.38 -11.11
CA TRP A 343 -13.32 -48.90 -10.88
C TRP A 343 -13.90 -48.46 -9.52
N ASN A 344 -14.85 -47.52 -9.54
CA ASN A 344 -15.54 -47.07 -8.33
C ASN A 344 -16.64 -48.07 -7.90
N ARG A 345 -16.43 -48.77 -6.78
CA ARG A 345 -17.41 -49.74 -6.22
C ARG A 345 -18.71 -49.11 -5.68
N GLY A 346 -18.82 -47.78 -5.61
CA GLY A 346 -19.94 -47.07 -4.97
C GLY A 346 -21.11 -46.66 -5.88
N PHE A 347 -21.04 -46.81 -7.21
CA PHE A 347 -22.11 -46.35 -8.12
C PHE A 347 -23.21 -47.41 -8.31
N GLN A 348 -24.02 -47.65 -7.27
CA GLN A 348 -25.22 -48.50 -7.37
C GLN A 348 -26.42 -47.68 -7.88
N GLY A 349 -26.58 -47.57 -9.21
CA GLY A 349 -27.69 -46.82 -9.78
C GLY A 349 -28.13 -47.24 -11.20
N ARG A 350 -29.06 -48.20 -11.25
CA ARG A 350 -29.96 -48.60 -12.36
C ARG A 350 -29.45 -49.54 -13.47
N ARG A 351 -30.19 -50.64 -13.66
CA ARG A 351 -30.16 -51.51 -14.86
C ARG A 351 -30.65 -50.73 -16.08
N GLY A 352 -29.86 -50.72 -17.16
CA GLY A 352 -30.29 -50.28 -18.49
C GLY A 352 -29.62 -49.02 -19.07
N ALA A 353 -28.65 -48.42 -18.38
CA ALA A 353 -27.72 -47.44 -18.94
C ALA A 353 -26.29 -47.89 -18.59
N GLU A 354 -25.37 -47.81 -19.55
CA GLU A 354 -24.08 -48.52 -19.55
C GLU A 354 -23.18 -48.25 -18.33
N PRO A 355 -22.52 -49.29 -17.76
CA PRO A 355 -21.46 -49.12 -16.77
C PRO A 355 -20.09 -49.04 -17.47
N ALA A 356 -19.64 -47.88 -17.98
CA ALA A 356 -18.25 -47.70 -18.45
C ALA A 356 -17.92 -46.24 -18.82
N TRP A 357 -17.18 -45.53 -17.97
CA TRP A 357 -16.27 -44.46 -18.41
C TRP A 357 -15.04 -44.42 -17.49
N SER A 358 -14.19 -45.43 -17.59
CA SER A 358 -12.91 -45.56 -16.88
C SER A 358 -11.89 -44.63 -17.52
N GLY A 359 -11.63 -43.48 -16.92
CA GLY A 359 -10.63 -42.53 -17.40
C GLY A 359 -10.32 -41.45 -16.37
N LEU A 360 -9.16 -40.80 -16.52
CA LEU A 360 -8.66 -39.76 -15.65
C LEU A 360 -8.94 -38.39 -16.24
N TRP A 361 -9.41 -37.48 -15.39
CA TRP A 361 -9.46 -36.06 -15.69
C TRP A 361 -8.48 -35.30 -14.82
N MET A 362 -7.58 -34.56 -15.46
CA MET A 362 -6.59 -33.71 -14.80
C MET A 362 -6.71 -32.30 -15.34
N ASN A 363 -6.81 -31.31 -14.46
CA ASN A 363 -6.76 -29.91 -14.83
C ASN A 363 -5.33 -29.38 -14.89
N GLU A 364 -4.48 -29.77 -13.93
CA GLU A 364 -3.15 -29.17 -13.80
C GLU A 364 -2.17 -30.13 -13.10
N VAL A 365 -0.90 -30.09 -13.51
CA VAL A 365 0.23 -30.80 -12.90
C VAL A 365 1.34 -29.80 -12.62
N GLN A 366 1.83 -29.79 -11.39
CA GLN A 366 2.91 -28.91 -10.96
C GLN A 366 4.02 -29.74 -10.32
N VAL A 367 5.25 -29.62 -10.83
CA VAL A 367 6.42 -30.29 -10.24
C VAL A 367 7.24 -29.27 -9.48
N TYR A 368 7.68 -29.62 -8.28
CA TYR A 368 8.50 -28.76 -7.43
C TYR A 368 9.83 -29.41 -7.11
N GLY A 369 10.86 -28.58 -7.00
CA GLY A 369 12.20 -29.05 -6.70
C GLY A 369 13.24 -27.96 -6.84
N ARG A 370 14.44 -28.35 -7.24
CA ARG A 370 15.57 -27.47 -7.49
C ARG A 370 16.31 -27.90 -8.74
N ARG A 371 16.61 -26.96 -9.63
CA ARG A 371 17.47 -27.20 -10.79
C ARG A 371 18.89 -27.55 -10.36
N VAL A 372 19.46 -28.59 -10.96
CA VAL A 372 20.83 -29.02 -10.64
C VAL A 372 21.81 -27.92 -11.07
N GLY A 373 22.62 -27.44 -10.13
CA GLY A 373 23.63 -26.40 -10.38
C GLY A 373 23.18 -24.96 -10.20
N GLU A 374 21.89 -24.70 -9.97
CA GLU A 374 21.37 -23.35 -9.68
C GLU A 374 21.21 -23.09 -8.17
N THR A 375 21.35 -21.83 -7.76
CA THR A 375 21.06 -21.37 -6.39
C THR A 375 19.58 -21.04 -6.24
N MET A 376 18.95 -21.53 -5.18
CA MET A 376 17.56 -21.19 -4.89
C MET A 376 17.41 -19.68 -4.61
N PRO A 377 16.31 -19.06 -5.05
CA PRO A 377 16.02 -17.67 -4.70
C PRO A 377 15.80 -17.54 -3.19
N THR A 378 16.12 -16.36 -2.65
CA THR A 378 15.78 -15.99 -1.28
C THR A 378 14.27 -15.77 -1.17
N VAL A 379 13.65 -16.36 -0.15
CA VAL A 379 12.24 -16.14 0.22
C VAL A 379 12.14 -15.47 1.59
N ILE A 380 11.00 -14.86 1.86
CA ILE A 380 10.59 -14.54 3.24
C ILE A 380 9.64 -15.62 3.73
N VAL A 381 9.73 -15.98 5.01
CA VAL A 381 8.78 -16.86 5.68
C VAL A 381 7.92 -16.02 6.61
N LEU A 382 6.61 -16.20 6.54
CA LEU A 382 5.62 -15.49 7.33
C LEU A 382 5.30 -16.24 8.63
N ASP A 383 4.94 -15.48 9.67
CA ASP A 383 4.43 -16.02 10.94
C ASP A 383 3.09 -16.75 10.79
N THR A 384 2.29 -16.32 9.83
CA THR A 384 0.96 -16.82 9.54
C THR A 384 0.81 -17.05 8.04
N PRO A 385 0.09 -18.10 7.61
CA PRO A 385 -0.14 -18.35 6.20
C PRO A 385 -1.01 -17.24 5.58
N VAL A 386 -0.81 -16.97 4.29
CA VAL A 386 -1.72 -16.09 3.53
C VAL A 386 -3.12 -16.70 3.47
N GLY A 387 -4.15 -15.86 3.63
CA GLY A 387 -5.55 -16.32 3.72
C GLY A 387 -6.21 -16.61 2.37
N ALA A 388 -5.68 -16.03 1.29
CA ALA A 388 -6.21 -16.13 -0.06
C ALA A 388 -5.09 -16.44 -1.07
N ASP A 389 -5.50 -16.76 -2.29
CA ASP A 389 -4.57 -16.81 -3.43
C ASP A 389 -4.15 -15.40 -3.82
N HIS A 390 -2.85 -15.20 -3.95
CA HIS A 390 -2.21 -13.98 -4.41
C HIS A 390 -1.45 -14.26 -5.71
N MET A 391 -1.73 -13.50 -6.76
CA MET A 391 -1.06 -13.61 -8.04
C MET A 391 0.37 -13.09 -7.95
N GLY A 392 1.29 -13.71 -8.69
CA GLY A 392 2.65 -13.22 -8.84
C GLY A 392 3.20 -13.49 -10.25
N GLY A 393 4.24 -12.73 -10.58
CA GLY A 393 4.94 -12.82 -11.87
C GLY A 393 4.25 -12.10 -13.03
N VAL A 394 4.71 -12.43 -14.24
CA VAL A 394 4.23 -11.85 -15.50
C VAL A 394 3.19 -12.78 -16.13
N LYS A 395 2.12 -12.20 -16.67
CA LYS A 395 1.07 -12.87 -17.42
C LYS A 395 1.14 -12.44 -18.88
N GLU A 396 0.99 -13.41 -19.78
CA GLU A 396 0.85 -13.14 -21.20
C GLU A 396 -0.63 -13.05 -21.56
N LEU A 397 -1.06 -11.92 -22.12
CA LEU A 397 -2.41 -11.66 -22.59
C LEU A 397 -2.32 -11.09 -24.00
N GLU A 398 -2.94 -11.76 -24.98
CA GLU A 398 -2.94 -11.33 -26.39
C GLU A 398 -1.53 -11.05 -26.97
N GLY A 399 -0.53 -11.87 -26.59
CA GLY A 399 0.85 -11.71 -27.02
C GLY A 399 1.60 -10.53 -26.38
N ARG A 400 1.04 -9.94 -25.31
CA ARG A 400 1.66 -8.89 -24.50
C ARG A 400 1.89 -9.38 -23.08
N GLN A 401 2.96 -8.89 -22.47
CA GLN A 401 3.35 -9.25 -21.11
C GLN A 401 2.93 -8.17 -20.11
N PHE A 402 2.18 -8.59 -19.08
CA PHE A 402 1.69 -7.72 -18.00
C PHE A 402 2.13 -8.27 -16.65
N GLU A 403 2.72 -7.44 -15.81
CA GLU A 403 3.09 -7.83 -14.45
C GLU A 403 1.88 -7.72 -13.52
N MET A 404 1.06 -8.77 -13.52
CA MET A 404 -0.10 -8.94 -12.64
C MET A 404 0.32 -9.69 -11.37
N ALA A 405 0.85 -8.95 -10.41
CA ALA A 405 1.42 -9.48 -9.19
C ALA A 405 1.00 -8.66 -7.97
N ALA A 406 0.77 -9.33 -6.85
CA ALA A 406 0.49 -8.71 -5.57
C ALA A 406 1.70 -7.90 -5.09
N GLU A 407 1.44 -6.71 -4.57
CA GLU A 407 2.41 -5.96 -3.78
C GLU A 407 2.63 -6.65 -2.43
N VAL A 408 3.90 -6.77 -2.07
CA VAL A 408 4.34 -7.05 -0.71
C VAL A 408 4.98 -5.78 -0.18
N VAL A 409 4.40 -5.18 0.85
CA VAL A 409 4.84 -3.91 1.44
C VAL A 409 5.48 -4.13 2.79
N ASN A 410 6.50 -3.34 3.13
CA ASN A 410 7.12 -3.36 4.46
C ASN A 410 6.68 -2.13 5.26
N MET A 411 6.12 -2.37 6.43
CA MET A 411 5.54 -1.36 7.32
C MET A 411 6.38 -1.10 8.58
N GLU A 412 7.51 -1.79 8.77
CA GLU A 412 8.37 -1.62 9.94
C GLU A 412 9.36 -0.48 9.75
N ARG A 413 9.51 0.38 10.76
CA ARG A 413 10.41 1.54 10.75
C ARG A 413 11.06 1.72 12.12
N SER A 414 12.27 2.29 12.16
CA SER A 414 13.00 2.55 13.40
C SER A 414 12.47 3.73 14.21
N VAL A 415 11.69 4.62 13.56
CA VAL A 415 10.94 5.69 14.22
C VAL A 415 9.45 5.37 14.14
N THR A 416 8.77 5.41 15.28
CA THR A 416 7.31 5.25 15.37
C THR A 416 6.68 6.49 16.01
N VAL A 417 5.66 7.04 15.37
CA VAL A 417 4.71 7.99 15.96
C VAL A 417 3.39 7.26 16.12
N THR A 418 2.94 7.08 17.35
CA THR A 418 1.78 6.25 17.68
C THR A 418 0.89 6.96 18.71
N GLY A 419 -0.29 6.41 18.97
CA GLY A 419 -1.19 6.88 20.02
C GLY A 419 -1.80 5.73 20.81
N ASP A 420 -2.50 6.08 21.89
CA ASP A 420 -3.31 5.10 22.63
C ASP A 420 -4.32 4.44 21.69
N HIS A 421 -4.40 3.11 21.74
CA HIS A 421 -5.17 2.35 20.76
C HIS A 421 -6.04 1.23 21.34
N ASP A 422 -6.15 1.12 22.66
CA ASP A 422 -6.97 0.11 23.35
C ASP A 422 -8.45 0.12 22.89
N ASP A 423 -9.01 1.30 22.65
CA ASP A 423 -10.36 1.51 22.13
C ASP A 423 -10.38 2.24 20.78
N PHE A 424 -9.29 2.14 19.99
CA PHE A 424 -9.09 2.92 18.76
C PHE A 424 -10.24 2.80 17.76
N TYR A 425 -10.71 1.57 17.54
CA TYR A 425 -11.76 1.25 16.58
C TYR A 425 -13.15 1.70 17.06
N GLU A 426 -13.41 1.57 18.36
CA GLU A 426 -14.68 1.94 18.98
C GLU A 426 -14.81 3.45 19.14
N SER A 427 -13.78 4.09 19.70
CA SER A 427 -13.74 5.54 19.92
C SER A 427 -13.62 6.32 18.62
N LYS A 428 -13.00 5.71 17.59
CA LYS A 428 -12.68 6.33 16.30
C LYS A 428 -11.74 7.55 16.42
N GLU A 429 -10.93 7.60 17.48
CA GLU A 429 -10.11 8.76 17.83
C GLU A 429 -8.63 8.38 18.00
N GLY A 430 -7.83 8.63 16.98
CA GLY A 430 -6.37 8.64 17.06
C GLY A 430 -5.80 10.03 17.36
N PHE A 431 -4.48 10.16 17.20
CA PHE A 431 -3.80 11.45 17.16
C PHE A 431 -3.78 12.04 15.75
N SER A 432 -3.37 13.29 15.61
CA SER A 432 -3.29 13.95 14.31
C SER A 432 -1.97 14.70 14.15
N THR A 433 -1.43 14.76 12.94
CA THR A 433 -0.24 15.59 12.67
C THR A 433 -0.55 16.71 11.71
N HIS A 434 0.04 17.89 11.90
CA HIS A 434 -0.16 19.03 10.98
C HIS A 434 1.00 20.03 11.02
N MET A 435 1.51 20.43 9.86
CA MET A 435 2.27 21.68 9.72
C MET A 435 1.37 22.75 9.11
N MET A 436 1.24 23.90 9.75
CA MET A 436 0.23 24.90 9.42
C MET A 436 0.83 26.22 8.94
N GLY A 437 0.40 26.67 7.76
CA GLY A 437 0.63 28.02 7.23
C GLY A 437 2.03 28.25 6.65
N ALA A 438 3.07 28.07 7.48
CA ALA A 438 4.45 28.28 7.10
C ALA A 438 5.38 27.41 7.94
N GLY A 439 6.59 27.17 7.44
CA GLY A 439 7.59 26.30 8.08
C GLY A 439 8.05 25.18 7.16
N VAL A 440 8.69 24.17 7.73
CA VAL A 440 9.18 22.98 7.02
C VAL A 440 8.81 21.73 7.80
N ILE A 441 8.14 20.79 7.14
CA ILE A 441 7.91 19.45 7.65
C ILE A 441 8.56 18.43 6.71
N ASP A 442 9.55 17.70 7.22
CA ASP A 442 10.25 16.64 6.50
C ASP A 442 10.23 15.36 7.35
N ILE A 443 9.34 14.43 7.03
CA ILE A 443 9.19 13.16 7.74
C ILE A 443 9.55 12.04 6.78
N ARG A 444 10.62 11.30 7.10
CA ARG A 444 11.11 10.19 6.30
C ARG A 444 11.27 8.92 7.09
N HIS A 445 10.94 7.80 6.44
CA HIS A 445 11.14 6.45 6.96
C HIS A 445 10.59 6.25 8.37
N THR A 446 9.41 6.82 8.63
CA THR A 446 8.73 6.79 9.92
C THR A 446 7.45 6.00 9.82
N ARG A 447 7.15 5.16 10.83
CA ARG A 447 5.83 4.54 10.97
C ARG A 447 4.92 5.49 11.74
N VAL A 448 3.75 5.78 11.18
CA VAL A 448 2.70 6.58 11.79
C VAL A 448 1.47 5.67 11.92
N GLU A 449 1.16 5.23 13.13
CA GLU A 449 0.07 4.26 13.35
C GLU A 449 -0.95 4.74 14.39
N TYR A 450 -2.20 4.31 14.26
CA TYR A 450 -3.30 4.74 15.13
C TYR A 450 -3.54 6.26 15.16
N CYS A 451 -3.40 6.86 13.98
CA CYS A 451 -3.59 8.28 13.73
C CYS A 451 -4.98 8.59 13.15
N GLY A 452 -5.26 9.86 12.88
CA GLY A 452 -6.52 10.35 12.35
C GLY A 452 -7.64 10.39 13.40
N ARG A 453 -8.63 11.26 13.18
CA ARG A 453 -9.85 11.30 14.00
C ARG A 453 -11.06 11.27 13.07
N ARG A 454 -11.87 10.22 13.20
CA ARG A 454 -13.05 10.00 12.35
C ARG A 454 -14.04 11.15 12.53
N ASP A 455 -14.73 11.54 11.45
CA ASP A 455 -15.72 12.61 11.45
C ASP A 455 -15.19 14.03 11.83
N LYS A 456 -13.87 14.20 11.96
CA LYS A 456 -13.24 15.48 12.34
C LYS A 456 -12.36 16.00 11.22
N MET A 457 -12.87 17.00 10.50
CA MET A 457 -12.16 17.65 9.40
C MET A 457 -10.79 18.18 9.86
N GLY A 458 -9.78 18.01 9.00
CA GLY A 458 -8.40 18.47 9.24
C GLY A 458 -7.60 17.63 10.24
N LYS A 459 -8.20 16.64 10.92
CA LYS A 459 -7.52 15.75 11.88
C LYS A 459 -7.03 14.48 11.21
N TYR A 460 -6.00 14.64 10.38
CA TYR A 460 -5.43 13.60 9.52
C TYR A 460 -4.15 12.99 10.10
N CYS A 461 -3.69 11.90 9.48
CA CYS A 461 -2.48 11.19 9.87
C CYS A 461 -1.22 12.00 9.58
N LEU A 462 -0.89 12.25 8.31
CA LEU A 462 0.14 13.18 7.86
C LEU A 462 -0.51 14.36 7.12
N HIS A 463 -0.30 15.60 7.58
CA HIS A 463 -1.01 16.75 7.03
C HIS A 463 -0.09 17.96 6.81
N MET A 464 0.06 18.38 5.56
CA MET A 464 0.55 19.72 5.22
C MET A 464 -0.67 20.63 5.03
N HIS A 465 -0.85 21.63 5.89
CA HIS A 465 -2.06 22.45 5.94
C HIS A 465 -1.74 23.91 5.59
N MET A 466 -2.06 24.30 4.36
CA MET A 466 -2.01 25.66 3.84
C MET A 466 -0.59 26.25 3.83
N MET A 467 0.41 25.47 3.40
CA MET A 467 1.82 25.87 3.44
C MET A 467 2.24 26.85 2.32
N GLY A 468 1.40 27.03 1.29
CA GLY A 468 1.84 27.66 0.04
C GLY A 468 2.96 26.84 -0.62
N SER A 469 3.92 27.53 -1.27
CA SER A 469 5.09 26.87 -1.85
C SER A 469 6.07 26.38 -0.77
N CYS A 470 6.24 25.05 -0.69
CA CYS A 470 7.15 24.39 0.24
C CYS A 470 7.96 23.26 -0.45
N PRO A 471 8.98 23.60 -1.26
CA PRO A 471 9.84 22.61 -1.92
C PRO A 471 10.69 21.76 -0.97
N SER A 472 10.85 22.21 0.28
CA SER A 472 11.54 21.47 1.34
C SER A 472 10.59 20.59 2.16
N CYS A 473 9.27 20.66 1.94
CA CYS A 473 8.32 19.81 2.63
C CYS A 473 8.30 18.43 1.97
N THR A 474 8.46 17.37 2.77
CA THR A 474 8.59 16.00 2.25
C THR A 474 7.95 14.99 3.19
N PHE A 475 7.20 14.05 2.61
CA PHE A 475 6.84 12.78 3.23
C PHE A 475 7.42 11.66 2.37
N GLN A 476 8.49 11.00 2.85
CA GLN A 476 9.18 10.00 2.05
C GLN A 476 9.40 8.66 2.77
N GLY A 477 9.02 7.55 2.14
CA GLY A 477 9.34 6.21 2.65
C GLY A 477 8.64 5.85 3.97
N ASN A 478 7.62 6.61 4.37
CA ASN A 478 6.87 6.39 5.61
C ASN A 478 5.94 5.17 5.49
N ALA A 479 5.45 4.69 6.63
CA ALA A 479 4.37 3.71 6.70
C ALA A 479 3.24 4.29 7.55
N VAL A 480 2.13 4.68 6.93
CA VAL A 480 0.91 5.10 7.62
C VAL A 480 0.01 3.87 7.76
N VAL A 481 -0.25 3.44 8.99
CA VAL A 481 -0.92 2.16 9.27
C VAL A 481 -2.12 2.39 10.18
N ASP A 482 -3.28 1.86 9.81
CA ASP A 482 -4.50 1.92 10.63
C ASP A 482 -4.89 3.35 11.02
N GLY A 483 -5.18 4.23 10.06
CA GLY A 483 -5.57 5.63 10.34
C GLY A 483 -7.08 5.81 10.40
N GLN A 484 -7.69 6.41 11.44
CA GLN A 484 -9.15 6.69 11.51
C GLN A 484 -9.64 7.75 10.50
N GLN A 485 -8.74 8.33 9.72
CA GLN A 485 -9.03 9.34 8.71
C GLN A 485 -7.93 9.29 7.63
N VAL A 486 -7.94 10.25 6.70
CA VAL A 486 -7.01 10.35 5.57
C VAL A 486 -5.56 10.10 5.98
N GLY A 487 -4.88 9.27 5.19
CA GLY A 487 -3.50 8.86 5.45
C GLY A 487 -2.49 10.01 5.26
N ILE A 488 -2.46 10.60 4.07
CA ILE A 488 -1.59 11.73 3.73
C ILE A 488 -2.41 12.82 3.08
N THR A 489 -2.33 14.04 3.62
CA THR A 489 -3.05 15.20 3.11
C THR A 489 -2.10 16.32 2.70
N ILE A 490 -2.29 16.78 1.47
CA ILE A 490 -1.69 17.98 0.91
C ILE A 490 -2.82 18.98 0.76
N HIS A 491 -2.93 19.95 1.67
CA HIS A 491 -3.98 20.97 1.65
C HIS A 491 -3.35 22.34 1.45
N GLY A 492 -3.77 23.09 0.44
CA GLY A 492 -3.24 24.42 0.11
C GLY A 492 -1.72 24.52 0.05
N THR A 493 -1.06 23.43 -0.35
CA THR A 493 0.40 23.26 -0.35
C THR A 493 0.88 22.92 -1.75
N HIS A 494 2.04 23.46 -2.12
CA HIS A 494 2.59 23.42 -3.47
C HIS A 494 4.06 23.00 -3.45
N ASP A 495 4.52 22.43 -4.57
CA ASP A 495 5.92 22.06 -4.81
C ASP A 495 6.49 21.01 -3.82
N SER A 496 5.64 20.31 -3.05
CA SER A 496 6.09 19.32 -2.06
C SER A 496 6.29 17.92 -2.65
N LEU A 497 6.98 17.05 -1.91
CA LEU A 497 7.25 15.66 -2.29
C LEU A 497 6.51 14.67 -1.37
N VAL A 498 5.72 13.77 -1.96
CA VAL A 498 5.10 12.62 -1.29
C VAL A 498 5.52 11.35 -2.03
N ASP A 499 6.57 10.69 -1.54
CA ASP A 499 7.28 9.66 -2.29
C ASP A 499 7.53 8.36 -1.52
N GLN A 500 7.39 7.20 -2.17
CA GLN A 500 7.75 5.88 -1.59
C GLN A 500 7.00 5.50 -0.30
N ASN A 501 5.90 6.18 0.04
CA ASN A 501 5.15 5.90 1.27
C ASN A 501 4.27 4.66 1.10
N ILE A 502 4.10 3.93 2.20
CA ILE A 502 3.08 2.89 2.34
C ILE A 502 1.92 3.48 3.12
N VAL A 503 0.69 3.35 2.60
CA VAL A 503 -0.53 3.68 3.33
C VAL A 503 -1.37 2.42 3.40
N TRP A 504 -1.58 1.90 4.61
CA TRP A 504 -2.33 0.68 4.88
C TRP A 504 -3.53 1.00 5.79
N ASP A 505 -4.74 0.72 5.31
CA ASP A 505 -5.99 0.86 6.06
C ASP A 505 -6.23 2.25 6.68
N ALA A 506 -5.83 3.31 5.97
CA ALA A 506 -6.31 4.66 6.25
C ALA A 506 -7.77 4.81 5.80
N ARG A 507 -8.63 5.39 6.65
CA ARG A 507 -10.06 5.55 6.33
C ARG A 507 -10.34 6.87 5.62
N GLY A 508 -11.23 6.82 4.63
CA GLY A 508 -11.38 7.87 3.62
C GLY A 508 -10.36 7.67 2.51
N ALA A 509 -9.63 8.73 2.17
CA ALA A 509 -8.60 8.68 1.14
C ALA A 509 -7.23 8.22 1.69
N GLY A 510 -6.47 7.48 0.90
CA GLY A 510 -5.08 7.19 1.23
C GLY A 510 -4.22 8.45 1.14
N ILE A 511 -4.23 9.10 -0.03
CA ILE A 511 -3.65 10.41 -0.29
C ILE A 511 -4.73 11.37 -0.79
N TYR A 512 -4.74 12.60 -0.28
CA TYR A 512 -5.78 13.60 -0.53
C TYR A 512 -5.19 14.97 -0.87
N THR A 513 -5.70 15.57 -1.96
CA THR A 513 -5.64 17.04 -2.15
C THR A 513 -7.02 17.63 -1.96
N GLU A 514 -7.09 18.72 -1.19
CA GLU A 514 -8.34 19.14 -0.57
C GLU A 514 -9.09 20.22 -1.36
N ASP A 515 -8.52 21.39 -1.62
CA ASP A 515 -9.34 22.53 -2.06
C ASP A 515 -9.34 22.74 -3.59
N GLY A 516 -8.36 22.19 -4.29
CA GLY A 516 -8.21 22.28 -5.75
C GLY A 516 -7.15 23.27 -6.21
N ASN A 517 -6.56 24.03 -5.29
CA ASN A 517 -5.48 24.96 -5.59
C ASN A 517 -4.09 24.34 -5.40
N GLU A 518 -3.99 23.11 -4.88
CA GLU A 518 -2.73 22.38 -4.71
C GLU A 518 -2.10 22.05 -6.05
N MET A 519 -0.87 22.53 -6.29
CA MET A 519 -0.18 22.44 -7.57
C MET A 519 1.28 22.02 -7.42
N ASN A 520 1.81 21.41 -8.48
CA ASN A 520 3.22 21.06 -8.65
C ASN A 520 3.79 20.15 -7.55
N ASN A 521 2.93 19.49 -6.76
CA ASN A 521 3.40 18.46 -5.85
C ASN A 521 3.72 17.18 -6.64
N VAL A 522 4.73 16.45 -6.21
CA VAL A 522 5.08 15.15 -6.78
C VAL A 522 4.59 14.06 -5.84
N ILE A 523 3.64 13.27 -6.30
CA ILE A 523 3.08 12.10 -5.60
C ILE A 523 3.56 10.86 -6.34
N SER A 524 4.63 10.23 -5.83
CA SER A 524 5.34 9.19 -6.58
C SER A 524 5.65 7.91 -5.80
N ASN A 525 5.67 6.77 -6.48
CA ASN A 525 6.13 5.49 -5.93
C ASN A 525 5.43 5.04 -4.63
N ASN A 526 4.25 5.60 -4.30
CA ASN A 526 3.52 5.25 -3.10
C ASN A 526 2.72 3.95 -3.33
N VAL A 527 2.56 3.14 -2.30
CA VAL A 527 1.69 1.96 -2.32
C VAL A 527 0.59 2.13 -1.30
N ILE A 528 -0.64 2.09 -1.77
CA ILE A 528 -1.82 2.47 -1.00
C ILE A 528 -2.78 1.28 -1.06
N ILE A 529 -2.89 0.58 0.06
CA ILE A 529 -3.62 -0.67 0.16
C ILE A 529 -4.72 -0.54 1.19
N CYS A 530 -5.90 -0.98 0.80
CA CYS A 530 -6.97 -1.28 1.72
C CYS A 530 -7.11 -2.80 1.84
N SER A 531 -7.10 -3.32 3.06
CA SER A 531 -7.28 -4.76 3.33
C SER A 531 -8.62 -5.24 2.80
N ARG A 532 -9.65 -4.43 3.03
CA ARG A 532 -10.99 -4.55 2.46
C ARG A 532 -11.59 -3.17 2.29
N TRP A 533 -12.18 -2.86 1.15
CA TRP A 533 -12.72 -1.52 0.87
C TRP A 533 -13.65 -0.99 1.98
N GLN A 534 -14.41 -1.85 2.67
CA GLN A 534 -15.28 -1.45 3.79
C GLN A 534 -14.50 -0.93 5.00
N VAL A 535 -13.28 -1.41 5.23
CA VAL A 535 -12.39 -0.93 6.31
C VAL A 535 -12.03 0.52 6.06
N CYS A 536 -11.67 0.86 4.81
CA CYS A 536 -11.34 2.22 4.42
C CYS A 536 -12.56 3.12 4.19
N ALA A 537 -13.75 2.54 4.00
CA ALA A 537 -14.97 3.30 3.75
C ALA A 537 -15.44 4.10 4.99
N VAL A 538 -15.98 5.30 4.73
CA VAL A 538 -16.45 6.25 5.74
C VAL A 538 -17.86 6.78 5.39
N PRO A 539 -18.90 6.55 6.23
CA PRO A 539 -20.28 6.89 5.88
C PRO A 539 -20.61 8.39 5.72
N TRP A 540 -19.97 9.30 6.46
CA TRP A 540 -20.31 10.74 6.39
C TRP A 540 -19.66 11.49 5.24
N LEU A 541 -18.75 10.85 4.47
CA LEU A 541 -18.30 11.38 3.17
C LEU A 541 -19.39 11.24 2.07
N GLY A 542 -20.66 11.21 2.51
CA GLY A 542 -21.87 11.07 1.71
C GLY A 542 -22.23 9.60 1.49
N HIS A 543 -23.52 9.27 1.58
CA HIS A 543 -24.07 7.91 1.37
C HIS A 543 -23.85 7.33 -0.05
N ASN A 544 -23.13 8.04 -0.94
CA ASN A 544 -22.71 7.60 -2.28
C ASN A 544 -21.17 7.71 -2.49
N SER A 545 -20.43 7.97 -1.40
CA SER A 545 -18.98 8.15 -1.16
C SER A 545 -18.04 8.24 -2.36
N ILE A 546 -17.89 9.47 -2.87
CA ILE A 546 -16.92 9.87 -3.90
C ILE A 546 -15.49 9.88 -3.33
N GLN A 547 -15.27 10.07 -2.01
CA GLN A 547 -13.92 10.22 -1.41
C GLN A 547 -13.23 8.95 -0.89
N ASN A 548 -13.78 7.76 -1.14
CA ASN A 548 -13.15 6.49 -0.75
C ASN A 548 -12.18 6.01 -1.83
N ALA A 549 -11.09 6.75 -2.03
CA ALA A 549 -10.09 6.43 -3.05
C ALA A 549 -8.71 6.16 -2.44
N GLY A 550 -7.89 5.34 -3.07
CA GLY A 550 -6.48 5.27 -2.70
C GLY A 550 -5.81 6.65 -2.88
N ILE A 551 -6.01 7.28 -4.04
CA ILE A 551 -5.62 8.67 -4.29
C ILE A 551 -6.86 9.48 -4.69
N TYR A 552 -7.07 10.62 -4.02
CA TYR A 552 -8.18 11.53 -4.29
C TYR A 552 -7.67 12.95 -4.59
N LEU A 553 -7.92 13.43 -5.81
CA LEU A 553 -7.29 14.64 -6.34
C LEU A 553 -8.31 15.70 -6.77
N ILE A 554 -8.52 16.73 -5.95
CA ILE A 554 -9.18 17.95 -6.41
C ILE A 554 -8.15 18.90 -7.04
N GLY A 555 -6.91 18.92 -6.51
CA GLY A 555 -5.78 19.61 -7.11
C GLY A 555 -5.22 18.83 -8.30
N MET A 556 -5.59 19.24 -9.53
CA MET A 556 -5.31 18.46 -10.74
C MET A 556 -3.86 18.59 -11.25
N THR A 557 -3.19 19.71 -11.01
CA THR A 557 -1.83 19.98 -11.52
C THR A 557 -0.71 19.37 -10.66
N ASN A 558 -0.96 18.22 -10.05
CA ASN A 558 0.07 17.47 -9.33
C ASN A 558 0.56 16.33 -10.20
N ASP A 559 1.84 15.97 -10.07
CA ASP A 559 2.44 14.84 -10.78
C ASP A 559 2.10 13.55 -10.02
N ILE A 560 1.49 12.58 -10.70
CA ILE A 560 1.06 11.29 -10.16
C ILE A 560 1.80 10.18 -10.89
N LEU A 561 2.87 9.69 -10.26
CA LEU A 561 3.89 8.89 -10.92
C LEU A 561 4.12 7.54 -10.21
N TYR A 562 3.94 6.43 -10.91
CA TYR A 562 4.37 5.11 -10.45
C TYR A 562 3.75 4.66 -9.11
N ASN A 563 2.55 5.15 -8.78
CA ASN A 563 1.83 4.74 -7.58
C ASN A 563 1.12 3.41 -7.79
N ARG A 564 0.92 2.65 -6.72
CA ARG A 564 0.15 1.40 -6.75
C ARG A 564 -0.98 1.43 -5.75
N LEU A 565 -2.19 1.09 -6.21
CA LEU A 565 -3.41 1.25 -5.45
C LEU A 565 -4.26 -0.02 -5.52
N ALA A 566 -4.48 -0.65 -4.37
CA ALA A 566 -5.16 -1.95 -4.31
C ALA A 566 -6.27 -2.01 -3.25
N GLY A 567 -7.39 -2.65 -3.59
CA GLY A 567 -8.44 -3.01 -2.63
C GLY A 567 -9.35 -1.86 -2.16
N HIS A 568 -9.27 -0.67 -2.77
CA HIS A 568 -10.11 0.47 -2.41
C HIS A 568 -11.49 0.41 -3.08
N GLN A 569 -12.36 1.36 -2.74
CA GLN A 569 -13.59 1.57 -3.51
C GLN A 569 -13.25 2.16 -4.89
N HIS A 570 -12.38 3.17 -4.93
CA HIS A 570 -11.77 3.69 -6.15
C HIS A 570 -10.24 3.63 -6.01
N GLY A 571 -9.49 3.33 -7.06
CA GLY A 571 -8.03 3.44 -7.04
C GLY A 571 -7.62 4.91 -6.98
N LEU A 572 -7.56 5.56 -8.14
CA LEU A 572 -7.20 6.96 -8.33
C LEU A 572 -8.40 7.74 -8.84
N PHE A 573 -8.83 8.78 -8.13
CA PHE A 573 -10.02 9.55 -8.50
C PHE A 573 -9.76 11.06 -8.57
N THR A 574 -10.13 11.66 -9.71
CA THR A 574 -10.07 13.09 -10.01
C THR A 574 -11.48 13.70 -10.16
N PRO A 575 -12.14 14.18 -9.10
CA PRO A 575 -13.56 14.56 -9.08
C PRO A 575 -13.79 16.02 -9.46
N GLY A 576 -13.10 16.50 -10.49
CA GLY A 576 -13.13 17.94 -10.83
C GLY A 576 -14.52 18.46 -11.21
N SER A 577 -15.41 17.62 -11.76
CA SER A 577 -16.78 18.05 -12.09
C SER A 577 -17.72 18.02 -10.89
N ALA A 578 -17.41 17.21 -9.87
CA ALA A 578 -18.08 17.27 -8.56
C ALA A 578 -17.69 18.52 -7.76
N TYR A 579 -16.48 19.06 -8.00
CA TYR A 579 -15.96 20.30 -7.37
C TYR A 579 -15.53 21.34 -8.41
N PRO A 580 -16.44 21.79 -9.30
CA PRO A 580 -16.06 22.61 -10.46
C PRO A 580 -15.65 24.04 -10.08
N ARG A 581 -15.84 24.43 -8.82
CA ARG A 581 -15.43 25.72 -8.24
C ARG A 581 -14.40 25.55 -7.11
N GLY A 582 -13.81 24.36 -6.97
CA GLY A 582 -13.03 23.98 -5.80
C GLY A 582 -13.89 23.80 -4.56
N GLN A 583 -13.25 23.76 -3.40
CA GLN A 583 -13.90 23.79 -2.09
C GLN A 583 -13.09 24.60 -1.07
N GLY A 584 -13.56 24.62 0.18
CA GLY A 584 -12.86 25.28 1.29
C GLY A 584 -12.38 26.69 0.97
N TYR A 585 -11.08 26.93 1.15
CA TYR A 585 -10.47 28.24 0.96
C TYR A 585 -10.35 28.66 -0.53
N ALA A 586 -10.34 27.68 -1.44
CA ALA A 586 -10.28 27.89 -2.88
C ALA A 586 -11.65 28.05 -3.53
N TRP A 587 -12.75 27.91 -2.79
CA TRP A 587 -14.11 28.02 -3.34
C TRP A 587 -14.32 29.29 -4.17
N GLY A 588 -14.67 29.11 -5.44
CA GLY A 588 -14.91 30.18 -6.41
C GLY A 588 -13.65 30.87 -6.93
N LYS A 589 -12.46 30.42 -6.53
CA LYS A 589 -11.14 30.94 -6.96
C LYS A 589 -10.39 29.97 -7.86
N VAL A 590 -10.88 28.74 -8.00
CA VAL A 590 -10.33 27.70 -8.88
C VAL A 590 -11.44 27.08 -9.72
N CYS A 591 -11.06 26.40 -10.79
CA CYS A 591 -11.97 25.60 -11.60
C CYS A 591 -11.39 24.21 -11.88
N PRO A 592 -11.35 23.28 -10.89
CA PRO A 592 -10.73 21.97 -11.01
C PRO A 592 -11.12 21.19 -12.27
N GLN A 593 -12.40 21.27 -12.67
CA GLN A 593 -12.91 20.65 -13.91
C GLN A 593 -12.16 21.07 -15.19
N HIS A 594 -11.56 22.26 -15.17
CA HIS A 594 -10.86 22.86 -16.31
C HIS A 594 -9.35 22.95 -16.09
N THR A 595 -8.87 22.44 -14.97
CA THR A 595 -7.45 22.45 -14.65
C THR A 595 -6.77 21.28 -15.37
N PRO A 596 -5.66 21.51 -16.11
CA PRO A 596 -4.90 20.41 -16.70
C PRO A 596 -4.31 19.51 -15.62
N PHE A 597 -4.12 18.24 -15.97
CA PHE A 597 -3.34 17.34 -15.12
C PHE A 597 -1.87 17.73 -15.13
N GLY A 598 -1.17 17.42 -14.03
CA GLY A 598 0.27 17.26 -14.08
C GLY A 598 0.65 16.03 -14.92
N LYS A 599 1.84 15.49 -14.68
CA LYS A 599 2.25 14.22 -15.32
C LYS A 599 1.55 13.05 -14.65
N PHE A 600 0.83 12.25 -15.42
CA PHE A 600 0.22 11.00 -14.97
C PHE A 600 0.93 9.86 -15.68
N LYS A 601 1.67 9.05 -14.93
CA LYS A 601 2.51 8.02 -15.54
C LYS A 601 2.69 6.78 -14.69
N GLY A 602 2.50 5.61 -15.29
CA GLY A 602 2.98 4.34 -14.75
C GLY A 602 2.28 3.88 -13.47
N ASN A 603 1.09 4.40 -13.15
CA ASN A 603 0.38 3.95 -11.96
C ASN A 603 -0.33 2.62 -12.23
N VAL A 604 -0.51 1.85 -11.17
CA VAL A 604 -1.21 0.57 -11.21
C VAL A 604 -2.39 0.62 -10.23
N ASN A 605 -3.59 0.32 -10.72
CA ASN A 605 -4.77 0.21 -9.87
C ASN A 605 -5.38 -1.19 -10.06
N HIS A 606 -5.57 -1.93 -8.98
CA HIS A 606 -6.23 -3.23 -9.09
C HIS A 606 -7.07 -3.64 -7.91
N ASP A 607 -7.96 -4.60 -8.16
CA ASP A 607 -8.87 -5.17 -7.17
C ASP A 607 -9.70 -4.12 -6.41
N ASN A 608 -9.96 -2.98 -7.05
CA ASN A 608 -10.83 -1.95 -6.51
C ASN A 608 -12.29 -2.31 -6.82
N VAL A 609 -13.19 -2.14 -5.84
CA VAL A 609 -14.60 -2.56 -6.01
C VAL A 609 -15.43 -1.64 -6.90
N ARG A 610 -14.85 -0.56 -7.41
CA ARG A 610 -15.40 0.25 -8.51
C ARG A 610 -14.32 0.49 -9.57
N TYR A 611 -13.86 1.73 -9.70
CA TYR A 611 -12.93 2.14 -10.76
C TYR A 611 -11.51 2.01 -10.24
N GLY A 612 -10.57 1.59 -11.10
CA GLY A 612 -9.15 1.78 -10.83
C GLY A 612 -8.80 3.25 -11.02
N LEU A 613 -8.50 3.67 -12.25
CA LEU A 613 -8.45 5.08 -12.63
C LEU A 613 -9.87 5.62 -12.92
N TYR A 614 -10.28 6.66 -12.18
CA TYR A 614 -11.52 7.39 -12.44
C TYR A 614 -11.24 8.85 -12.76
N LEU A 615 -11.28 9.14 -14.06
CA LEU A 615 -11.26 10.50 -14.57
C LEU A 615 -12.71 10.99 -14.69
N ASP A 616 -13.12 11.87 -13.78
CA ASP A 616 -14.40 12.57 -13.96
C ASP A 616 -14.32 13.52 -15.18
N ASN A 617 -15.44 14.11 -15.59
CA ASN A 617 -15.59 14.98 -16.76
C ASN A 617 -14.64 16.21 -16.79
N GLN A 618 -13.35 16.00 -17.09
CA GLN A 618 -12.30 17.02 -17.18
C GLN A 618 -12.22 17.60 -18.60
N TYR A 619 -12.20 18.92 -18.69
CA TYR A 619 -12.07 19.68 -19.93
C TYR A 619 -10.95 20.71 -19.78
N PRO A 620 -9.67 20.30 -19.90
CA PRO A 620 -8.53 21.13 -19.51
C PRO A 620 -8.40 22.39 -20.38
N ARG A 621 -8.14 23.52 -19.72
CA ARG A 621 -8.00 24.85 -20.34
C ARG A 621 -6.68 25.53 -20.00
N ASN A 622 -6.30 26.52 -20.80
CA ASN A 622 -5.11 27.33 -20.58
C ASN A 622 -5.36 28.32 -19.41
N LEU A 623 -5.11 27.86 -18.18
CA LEU A 623 -5.35 28.66 -16.97
C LEU A 623 -4.17 29.56 -16.62
N VAL A 624 -4.45 30.83 -16.31
CA VAL A 624 -3.48 31.73 -15.64
C VAL A 624 -3.74 31.68 -14.14
N ARG A 625 -2.72 31.36 -13.35
CA ARG A 625 -2.82 31.18 -11.90
C ARG A 625 -1.81 32.03 -11.14
N ASP A 626 -2.12 32.38 -9.90
CA ASP A 626 -1.15 32.97 -8.97
C ASP A 626 -0.37 31.92 -8.17
N GLU A 627 0.52 32.40 -7.30
CA GLU A 627 1.39 31.59 -6.43
C GLU A 627 0.63 30.67 -5.45
N ASN A 628 -0.66 30.92 -5.21
CA ASN A 628 -1.51 30.08 -4.35
C ASN A 628 -2.38 29.11 -5.16
N GLY A 629 -2.17 29.05 -6.49
CA GLY A 629 -2.95 28.22 -7.40
C GLY A 629 -4.32 28.81 -7.76
N PHE A 630 -4.64 30.05 -7.37
CA PHE A 630 -5.92 30.68 -7.72
C PHE A 630 -5.93 31.18 -9.16
N VAL A 631 -7.02 30.89 -9.85
CA VAL A 631 -7.18 31.24 -11.26
C VAL A 631 -7.49 32.73 -11.40
N LYS A 632 -6.70 33.43 -12.22
CA LYS A 632 -6.91 34.83 -12.63
C LYS A 632 -7.74 34.92 -13.91
N SER A 633 -7.56 33.98 -14.83
CA SER A 633 -8.29 33.88 -16.09
C SER A 633 -8.17 32.46 -16.68
N GLY A 634 -9.07 32.11 -17.61
CA GLY A 634 -9.04 30.83 -18.34
C GLY A 634 -10.12 29.82 -17.93
N CYS A 635 -10.88 30.07 -16.85
CA CYS A 635 -12.05 29.24 -16.49
C CYS A 635 -13.28 29.49 -17.40
N GLU A 636 -13.21 30.45 -18.32
CA GLU A 636 -14.30 30.80 -19.24
C GLU A 636 -14.55 29.69 -20.27
N ARG A 637 -15.78 29.62 -20.79
CA ARG A 637 -16.15 28.66 -21.83
C ARG A 637 -15.28 28.85 -23.08
N PHE A 638 -15.13 27.77 -23.84
CA PHE A 638 -14.55 27.83 -25.18
C PHE A 638 -15.34 28.78 -26.09
N ASP A 639 -14.65 29.37 -27.06
CA ASP A 639 -15.31 29.90 -28.25
C ASP A 639 -15.99 28.77 -29.05
N ALA A 640 -16.77 29.14 -30.07
CA ALA A 640 -17.54 28.17 -30.84
C ALA A 640 -16.67 27.11 -31.55
N ASP A 641 -15.39 27.41 -31.78
CA ASP A 641 -14.45 26.55 -32.50
C ASP A 641 -13.56 25.72 -31.56
N GLY A 642 -13.59 25.97 -30.25
CA GLY A 642 -12.90 25.19 -29.23
C GLY A 642 -11.39 25.42 -29.15
N ARG A 643 -10.85 26.32 -29.96
CA ARG A 643 -9.39 26.48 -30.19
C ARG A 643 -8.75 27.59 -29.37
N ASP A 644 -9.54 28.50 -28.83
CA ASP A 644 -9.06 29.66 -28.08
C ASP A 644 -8.44 29.33 -26.73
N ASN A 645 -8.98 28.33 -26.03
CA ASN A 645 -8.71 28.14 -24.61
C ASN A 645 -8.43 26.68 -24.20
N GLY A 646 -8.35 25.74 -25.14
CA GLY A 646 -8.01 24.33 -24.85
C GLY A 646 -6.51 24.09 -24.67
N VAL A 647 -6.14 23.20 -23.75
CA VAL A 647 -4.75 22.71 -23.63
C VAL A 647 -4.47 21.71 -24.76
N SER A 648 -3.32 21.83 -25.42
CA SER A 648 -2.87 20.90 -26.47
C SER A 648 -1.42 20.43 -26.22
N PRO A 649 -1.17 19.11 -26.11
CA PRO A 649 -2.15 18.03 -26.04
C PRO A 649 -3.03 18.14 -24.79
N ALA A 650 -4.30 17.71 -24.88
CA ALA A 650 -5.15 17.57 -23.71
C ALA A 650 -4.59 16.44 -22.81
N ASN A 651 -4.72 16.58 -21.48
CA ASN A 651 -4.35 15.63 -20.43
C ASN A 651 -3.81 14.27 -20.94
N VAL A 652 -2.48 14.09 -20.90
CA VAL A 652 -1.82 12.85 -21.32
C VAL A 652 -1.62 11.94 -20.11
N ILE A 653 -2.02 10.68 -20.23
CA ILE A 653 -1.81 9.63 -19.24
C ILE A 653 -1.02 8.52 -19.92
N GLU A 654 0.15 8.20 -19.36
CA GLU A 654 1.09 7.24 -19.95
C GLU A 654 1.21 6.00 -19.06
N ASP A 655 1.26 4.82 -19.66
CA ASP A 655 1.58 3.56 -18.96
C ASP A 655 0.70 3.25 -17.73
N GLU A 656 -0.55 3.74 -17.69
CA GLU A 656 -1.51 3.38 -16.64
C GLU A 656 -1.97 1.94 -16.82
N PHE A 657 -1.98 1.17 -15.72
CA PHE A 657 -2.37 -0.24 -15.75
C PHE A 657 -3.48 -0.55 -14.73
N ASP A 658 -4.66 -0.84 -15.26
CA ASP A 658 -5.86 -1.20 -14.49
C ASP A 658 -6.22 -2.66 -14.72
N TRP A 659 -6.37 -3.44 -13.64
CA TRP A 659 -6.81 -4.84 -13.73
C TRP A 659 -7.64 -5.27 -12.50
N HIS A 660 -8.54 -6.24 -12.67
CA HIS A 660 -9.45 -6.72 -11.59
C HIS A 660 -10.33 -5.66 -10.90
N ASN A 661 -10.37 -4.42 -11.39
CA ASN A 661 -11.33 -3.43 -10.95
C ASN A 661 -12.72 -3.76 -11.49
N MET A 662 -13.80 -3.46 -10.75
CA MET A 662 -15.16 -3.68 -11.23
C MET A 662 -15.49 -2.87 -12.49
N PHE A 663 -14.93 -1.66 -12.58
CA PHE A 663 -14.98 -0.78 -13.74
C PHE A 663 -13.54 -0.43 -14.13
N VAL A 664 -13.28 -0.50 -15.44
CA VAL A 664 -12.04 -0.03 -16.07
C VAL A 664 -12.41 1.12 -16.99
#